data_AF-A0A1A7KCQ4-F1
#
_entry.id   AF-A0A1A7KCQ4-F1
#
_cell.length_a   1.000
_cell.length_b   1.000
_cell.length_c   1.000
_cell.angle_alpha   90.00
_cell.angle_beta   90.00
_cell.angle_gamma   90.00
#
_symmetry.space_group_name_H-M   'P 1'
#
loop_
_entity.id
_entity.type
_entity.pdbx_description
1 polymer ?
#
loop_
_entity_poly.entity_id
_entity_poly.type
_entity_poly.pdbx_seq_one_letter_code
_entity_poly.pdbx_strand_id
1 'polypeptide(L)'
;MNKKTLLIKHALKSLILSGLIFSAADLDAQTLAFPEATGFGRFTTGARGAANPQIYLVTNLNDSGAGSFRDAVSQPGRFVIFKVGGIVNLQSVVAVASNTTIAGQTAPGEGILFLGPRVSFSGSNNTIARYFRVRYGGTSQNQDASGIANGANIILDHMTFTWGTDEVFSVNWDNNGTAPDNITIQNSIIGQGLHRHNHSAGGLMQPPPGGKISLIGNLYICNKTRNNKIKGINEFVNNVVYNWGNYGNTYGHTQSGEAYIMGGDSAGASYANIINNYFIGGPNTSSTVSTPFSVGNANFNLYGSGNYFDNNKNGVLDGTLVPQNLTGYPVGDINAIQTTSYDYPMKNPTLTAQGAFDNIVSKVGASYPRRDQVDQLMISDLMSKGTTATYVYVQSDLTTQFGFTNGGAGHVYGAPAPLDTDNDGMPDAWETANGLNPNVFDALAVSTTHAPYLNIEVYINGLHNTAAPDFIIPPSNLNFTNPVTTGTPATSSLTVNWNDNATNETNYVLERSTNGTAFTVIATLPANTTTYNETGLTPNTQYYYRVKAVNATESSVYTSNTSVTTPPVPSAPTKAANPNPANSFNDVQLTNGNLLLKWTGSTNTTTYTVYFGTDPQNLNNVATVPYSAAPSYQLGNLNTATNYYWRIDSSNALGSVTGDVWSFRALTPSLVGNWPFSETPLSGEQISDLTSYANHGTLNVAYDNANVRVLGKENYALDLATSPNTPYIASIPHQDQILFNTNSFTVSYWMKAPTSMIPSSSATSLYVLCKGSFTKNTATGATGKRFNVEIKGGQLRYAIDDDVTKKEITSPIANYFTNNWVHVVIQRDITAHKMRIYTNGVLSAEGDETAVTGIGEASDLIIGNIGELEFLSTANAPAPYKGAFDELKMYNYALSPTEISALYSQAVLRNAEFSISKNVGTVYPNPVKDQIFIKLPEYKRSSLTATILDMTGKVIVKEKLNANGNGIFNLNIAGKKVSGNYILNVSGEELNSNFKIIVQ
;
A
#
# COMPACT_ATOMS: atom_id res chain seq x y z
N MET A 1 -103.10 15.52 18.11
CA MET A 1 -102.19 14.55 17.46
C MET A 1 -100.83 14.64 18.15
N ASN A 2 -100.59 13.83 19.19
CA ASN A 2 -99.93 12.52 19.16
C ASN A 2 -98.42 12.55 18.84
N LYS A 3 -97.56 12.61 19.87
CA LYS A 3 -96.78 11.45 20.41
C LYS A 3 -95.54 11.90 21.21
N LYS A 4 -95.40 11.29 22.41
CA LYS A 4 -94.16 10.86 23.09
C LYS A 4 -93.24 11.96 23.69
N THR A 5 -92.75 11.92 24.94
CA THR A 5 -92.94 11.01 26.09
C THR A 5 -92.51 11.73 27.38
N LEU A 6 -93.25 11.41 28.45
CA LEU A 6 -93.10 11.63 29.89
C LEU A 6 -91.69 11.36 30.50
N LEU A 7 -91.47 11.99 31.68
CA LEU A 7 -90.58 11.66 32.81
C LEU A 7 -89.18 12.32 32.86
N ILE A 8 -88.99 13.25 33.81
CA ILE A 8 -87.98 13.23 34.90
C ILE A 8 -88.20 14.49 35.76
N LYS A 9 -88.87 14.33 36.92
CA LYS A 9 -88.91 15.31 38.01
C LYS A 9 -88.78 14.55 39.34
N HIS A 10 -87.62 13.93 39.58
CA HIS A 10 -87.15 13.38 40.87
C HIS A 10 -85.61 13.27 40.89
N ALA A 11 -84.90 14.34 40.51
CA ALA A 11 -83.42 14.36 40.51
C ALA A 11 -82.83 15.72 40.93
N LEU A 12 -83.53 16.46 41.79
CA LEU A 12 -83.13 17.82 42.20
C LEU A 12 -83.12 17.96 43.73
N LYS A 13 -82.38 17.06 44.41
CA LYS A 13 -81.97 17.21 45.83
C LYS A 13 -80.80 16.32 46.27
N SER A 14 -80.11 15.64 45.33
CA SER A 14 -78.86 14.88 45.58
C SER A 14 -77.66 15.40 44.78
N LEU A 15 -77.68 16.65 44.31
CA LEU A 15 -76.57 17.25 43.54
C LEU A 15 -76.00 18.53 44.19
N ILE A 16 -75.93 18.55 45.53
CA ILE A 16 -75.20 19.58 46.30
C ILE A 16 -74.24 18.91 47.30
N LEU A 17 -73.64 17.77 46.91
CA LEU A 17 -72.55 17.15 47.69
C LEU A 17 -71.57 16.35 46.84
N SER A 18 -71.32 16.79 45.61
CA SER A 18 -70.34 16.15 44.72
C SER A 18 -69.93 17.13 43.63
N GLY A 19 -68.85 17.88 43.87
CA GLY A 19 -68.31 18.79 42.86
C GLY A 19 -67.32 19.82 43.39
N LEU A 20 -66.37 19.41 44.23
CA LEU A 20 -65.15 20.16 44.54
C LEU A 20 -64.08 19.17 45.02
N ILE A 21 -63.76 18.20 44.17
CA ILE A 21 -62.42 17.61 44.20
C ILE A 21 -61.61 18.50 43.29
N PHE A 22 -60.89 19.46 43.86
CA PHE A 22 -59.68 19.95 43.22
C PHE A 22 -58.78 18.74 43.08
N SER A 23 -58.81 18.08 41.92
CA SER A 23 -57.64 17.34 41.47
C SER A 23 -56.57 18.41 41.24
N ALA A 24 -55.82 18.71 42.29
CA ALA A 24 -54.45 19.16 42.14
C ALA A 24 -53.75 18.00 41.42
N ALA A 25 -53.85 17.98 40.10
CA ALA A 25 -52.84 17.33 39.32
C ALA A 25 -51.59 18.14 39.63
N ASP A 26 -50.73 17.59 40.49
CA ASP A 26 -49.37 18.05 40.59
C ASP A 26 -48.81 17.99 39.17
N LEU A 27 -48.73 19.16 38.54
CA LEU A 27 -48.00 19.34 37.30
C LEU A 27 -46.53 19.22 37.68
N ASP A 28 -46.04 17.98 37.76
CA ASP A 28 -44.62 17.73 37.95
C ASP A 28 -43.86 18.39 36.79
N ALA A 29 -43.01 19.35 37.15
CA ALA A 29 -42.16 20.02 36.17
C ALA A 29 -41.29 18.99 35.44
N GLN A 30 -41.17 19.12 34.12
CA GLN A 30 -40.36 18.20 33.32
C GLN A 30 -38.92 18.14 33.85
N THR A 31 -38.41 16.93 34.10
CA THR A 31 -37.08 16.71 34.66
C THR A 31 -35.98 17.12 33.69
N LEU A 32 -35.01 17.90 34.16
CA LEU A 32 -33.81 18.24 33.39
C LEU A 32 -32.92 17.02 33.16
N ALA A 33 -32.13 17.03 32.09
CA ALA A 33 -31.13 16.00 31.77
C ALA A 33 -30.17 15.78 32.93
N PHE A 34 -29.69 16.89 33.49
CA PHE A 34 -28.91 17.01 34.72
C PHE A 34 -29.19 18.41 35.30
N PRO A 35 -28.89 18.69 36.58
CA PRO A 35 -29.31 19.94 37.24
C PRO A 35 -28.92 21.23 36.51
N GLU A 36 -27.76 21.24 35.85
CA GLU A 36 -27.22 22.39 35.11
C GLU A 36 -27.57 22.38 33.61
N ALA A 37 -28.46 21.48 33.16
CA ALA A 37 -28.83 21.40 31.74
C ALA A 37 -29.65 22.62 31.33
N THR A 38 -29.22 23.28 30.26
CA THR A 38 -29.89 24.47 29.70
C THR A 38 -30.22 24.29 28.23
N GLY A 39 -30.86 25.28 27.62
CA GLY A 39 -31.18 25.27 26.19
C GLY A 39 -32.37 24.38 25.79
N PHE A 40 -32.51 24.16 24.47
CA PHE A 40 -33.61 23.39 23.89
C PHE A 40 -33.50 21.89 24.21
N GLY A 41 -32.28 21.35 24.35
CA GLY A 41 -32.02 19.96 24.68
C GLY A 41 -32.07 19.64 26.18
N ARG A 42 -32.39 20.61 27.05
CA ARG A 42 -32.29 20.48 28.51
C ARG A 42 -33.12 19.37 29.15
N PHE A 43 -34.13 18.87 28.45
CA PHE A 43 -35.02 17.80 28.93
C PHE A 43 -34.70 16.44 28.31
N THR A 44 -33.56 16.31 27.63
CA THR A 44 -33.05 15.02 27.16
C THR A 44 -32.91 14.08 28.34
N THR A 45 -33.44 12.87 28.25
CA THR A 45 -33.43 11.90 29.35
C THR A 45 -32.30 10.88 29.26
N GLY A 46 -31.65 10.77 28.08
CA GLY A 46 -30.56 9.82 27.89
C GLY A 46 -31.01 8.39 28.15
N ALA A 47 -30.15 7.60 28.81
CA ALA A 47 -30.45 6.22 29.16
C ALA A 47 -31.61 6.07 30.16
N ARG A 48 -31.86 7.05 31.05
CA ARG A 48 -33.00 7.01 31.99
C ARG A 48 -34.35 6.88 31.28
N GLY A 49 -34.48 7.48 30.09
CA GLY A 49 -35.71 7.41 29.29
C GLY A 49 -35.88 6.13 28.49
N ALA A 50 -34.91 5.21 28.52
CA ALA A 50 -35.03 3.93 27.85
C ALA A 50 -35.98 2.99 28.59
N ALA A 51 -36.66 2.11 27.84
CA ALA A 51 -37.52 1.10 28.45
C ALA A 51 -36.75 0.11 29.34
N ASN A 52 -35.48 -0.16 29.01
CA ASN A 52 -34.60 -1.05 29.75
C ASN A 52 -33.22 -0.39 29.92
N PRO A 53 -33.07 0.53 30.88
CA PRO A 53 -31.77 1.16 31.14
C PRO A 53 -30.77 0.12 31.67
N GLN A 54 -29.50 0.28 31.30
CA GLN A 54 -28.40 -0.60 31.70
C GLN A 54 -27.17 0.21 32.06
N ILE A 55 -26.40 -0.29 33.03
CA ILE A 55 -25.04 0.17 33.27
C ILE A 55 -24.10 -0.59 32.34
N TYR A 56 -23.20 0.12 31.66
CA TYR A 56 -22.14 -0.48 30.87
C TYR A 56 -20.78 0.10 31.29
N LEU A 57 -19.88 -0.78 31.72
CA LEU A 57 -18.54 -0.41 32.16
C LEU A 57 -17.53 -0.51 31.01
N VAL A 58 -16.89 0.60 30.66
CA VAL A 58 -15.74 0.64 29.75
C VAL A 58 -14.50 0.29 30.56
N THR A 59 -13.89 -0.86 30.29
CA THR A 59 -12.80 -1.46 31.08
C THR A 59 -11.48 -1.55 30.35
N ASN A 60 -11.42 -1.16 29.08
CA ASN A 60 -10.19 -1.13 28.30
C ASN A 60 -10.17 -0.01 27.25
N LEU A 61 -8.97 0.32 26.77
CA LEU A 61 -8.73 1.36 25.77
C LEU A 61 -8.67 0.83 24.33
N ASN A 62 -9.14 -0.41 24.10
CA ASN A 62 -9.16 -0.98 22.76
C ASN A 62 -10.20 -0.26 21.89
N ASP A 63 -10.00 -0.26 20.57
CA ASP A 63 -10.98 0.34 19.64
C ASP A 63 -12.32 -0.43 19.62
N SER A 64 -12.30 -1.75 19.81
CA SER A 64 -13.47 -2.62 19.70
C SER A 64 -13.37 -3.85 20.61
N GLY A 65 -14.48 -4.59 20.72
CA GLY A 65 -14.61 -5.76 21.59
C GLY A 65 -15.21 -5.44 22.97
N ALA A 66 -15.48 -6.50 23.73
CA ALA A 66 -16.11 -6.38 25.04
C ALA A 66 -15.33 -5.43 25.97
N GLY A 67 -16.06 -4.58 26.70
CA GLY A 67 -15.49 -3.57 27.59
C GLY A 67 -14.88 -2.35 26.88
N SER A 68 -14.92 -2.25 25.55
CA SER A 68 -14.49 -1.05 24.84
C SER A 68 -15.59 0.02 24.79
N PHE A 69 -15.22 1.27 24.55
CA PHE A 69 -16.17 2.37 24.34
C PHE A 69 -17.10 2.12 23.14
N ARG A 70 -16.56 1.58 22.04
CA ARG A 70 -17.35 1.27 20.84
C ARG A 70 -18.45 0.27 21.14
N ASP A 71 -18.14 -0.77 21.91
CA ASP A 71 -19.18 -1.71 22.34
C ASP A 71 -20.19 -1.01 23.25
N ALA A 72 -19.72 -0.20 24.21
CA ALA A 72 -20.58 0.53 25.14
C ALA A 72 -21.67 1.35 24.46
N VAL A 73 -21.33 2.13 23.42
CA VAL A 73 -22.28 3.00 22.70
C VAL A 73 -23.01 2.33 21.53
N SER A 74 -22.78 1.04 21.29
CA SER A 74 -23.36 0.32 20.14
C SER A 74 -24.84 -0.04 20.32
N GLN A 75 -25.37 0.01 21.54
CA GLN A 75 -26.74 -0.34 21.88
C GLN A 75 -27.44 0.78 22.64
N PRO A 76 -28.76 0.95 22.45
CA PRO A 76 -29.51 1.97 23.16
C PRO A 76 -29.69 1.62 24.65
N GLY A 77 -30.02 2.63 25.45
CA GLY A 77 -30.41 2.45 26.85
C GLY A 77 -29.25 2.28 27.82
N ARG A 78 -28.05 2.74 27.47
CA ARG A 78 -26.85 2.52 28.29
C ARG A 78 -26.35 3.79 28.95
N PHE A 79 -26.14 3.71 30.27
CA PHE A 79 -25.21 4.57 30.99
C PHE A 79 -23.80 4.03 30.78
N VAL A 80 -23.00 4.78 30.02
CA VAL A 80 -21.61 4.44 29.71
C VAL A 80 -20.71 5.06 30.78
N ILE A 81 -20.15 4.19 31.62
CA ILE A 81 -19.29 4.52 32.77
C ILE A 81 -17.87 4.03 32.49
N PHE A 82 -16.87 4.85 32.74
CA PHE A 82 -15.47 4.54 32.46
C PHE A 82 -14.76 4.02 33.71
N LYS A 83 -14.17 2.81 33.60
CA LYS A 83 -13.21 2.24 34.57
C LYS A 83 -11.76 2.42 34.12
N VAL A 84 -11.54 3.10 33.00
CA VAL A 84 -10.21 3.39 32.44
C VAL A 84 -10.15 4.82 31.90
N GLY A 85 -9.01 5.47 32.09
CA GLY A 85 -8.65 6.74 31.46
C GLY A 85 -7.48 6.54 30.51
N GLY A 86 -7.35 7.42 29.51
CA GLY A 86 -6.29 7.39 28.52
C GLY A 86 -6.74 7.74 27.12
N ILE A 87 -5.96 7.28 26.14
CA ILE A 87 -6.21 7.52 24.70
C ILE A 87 -6.75 6.24 24.06
N VAL A 88 -7.93 6.35 23.43
CA VAL A 88 -8.49 5.33 22.55
C VAL A 88 -8.21 5.73 21.10
N ASN A 89 -7.40 4.94 20.40
CA ASN A 89 -7.07 5.16 19.00
C ASN A 89 -8.12 4.50 18.10
N LEU A 90 -9.01 5.32 17.53
CA LEU A 90 -10.12 4.87 16.72
C LEU A 90 -9.65 4.36 15.35
N GLN A 91 -10.11 3.17 14.96
CA GLN A 91 -9.82 2.60 13.63
C GLN A 91 -10.88 2.95 12.58
N SER A 92 -12.08 3.32 13.04
CA SER A 92 -13.21 3.71 12.20
C SER A 92 -14.17 4.61 12.98
N VAL A 93 -15.12 5.25 12.29
CA VAL A 93 -16.16 6.07 12.93
C VAL A 93 -16.91 5.25 13.98
N VAL A 94 -17.12 5.83 15.16
CA VAL A 94 -17.97 5.25 16.22
C VAL A 94 -19.34 5.91 16.17
N ALA A 95 -20.40 5.15 15.91
CA ALA A 95 -21.77 5.66 15.96
C ALA A 95 -22.36 5.49 17.37
N VAL A 96 -23.02 6.52 17.88
CA VAL A 96 -23.67 6.49 19.21
C VAL A 96 -25.14 6.11 19.05
N ALA A 97 -25.56 5.02 19.70
CA ALA A 97 -26.96 4.60 19.72
C ALA A 97 -27.87 5.61 20.45
N SER A 98 -29.18 5.55 20.19
CA SER A 98 -30.18 6.40 20.86
C SER A 98 -30.37 6.03 22.33
N ASN A 99 -30.91 6.93 23.15
CA ASN A 99 -31.13 6.72 24.60
C ASN A 99 -29.83 6.37 25.33
N THR A 100 -28.76 7.13 25.07
CA THR A 100 -27.44 6.87 25.66
C THR A 100 -27.03 8.01 26.57
N THR A 101 -26.49 7.70 27.75
CA THR A 101 -25.83 8.67 28.64
C THR A 101 -24.36 8.32 28.73
N ILE A 102 -23.47 9.17 28.21
CA ILE A 102 -22.02 8.98 28.24
C ILE A 102 -21.41 9.89 29.30
N ALA A 103 -20.88 9.30 30.37
CA ALA A 103 -20.35 10.02 31.52
C ALA A 103 -18.81 10.02 31.53
N GLY A 104 -18.17 10.81 30.65
CA GLY A 104 -16.72 10.90 30.55
C GLY A 104 -16.01 11.33 31.83
N GLN A 105 -16.72 12.07 32.71
CA GLN A 105 -16.22 12.50 34.02
C GLN A 105 -15.93 11.34 34.98
N THR A 106 -16.39 10.13 34.67
CA THR A 106 -16.09 8.91 35.47
C THR A 106 -14.73 8.30 35.13
N ALA A 107 -14.11 8.69 34.00
CA ALA A 107 -12.83 8.15 33.59
C ALA A 107 -11.73 8.54 34.59
N PRO A 108 -10.98 7.58 35.17
CA PRO A 108 -9.94 7.87 36.15
C PRO A 108 -8.72 8.57 35.53
N GLY A 109 -7.87 9.18 36.38
CA GLY A 109 -6.64 9.87 35.95
C GLY A 109 -6.90 11.23 35.30
N GLU A 110 -6.47 11.40 34.05
CA GLU A 110 -6.65 12.62 33.24
C GLU A 110 -7.90 12.58 32.34
N GLY A 111 -8.73 11.54 32.48
CA GLY A 111 -9.95 11.34 31.73
C GLY A 111 -9.73 10.55 30.43
N ILE A 112 -10.60 10.75 29.44
CA ILE A 112 -10.63 9.94 28.20
C ILE A 112 -10.55 10.80 26.93
N LEU A 113 -9.71 10.38 25.99
CA LEU A 113 -9.55 10.97 24.66
C LEU A 113 -9.80 9.93 23.57
N PHE A 114 -10.63 10.27 22.59
CA PHE A 114 -10.79 9.53 21.34
C PHE A 114 -10.02 10.22 20.21
N LEU A 115 -9.00 9.55 19.68
CA LEU A 115 -8.13 10.06 18.62
C LEU A 115 -8.37 9.28 17.32
N GLY A 116 -8.66 9.96 16.20
CA GLY A 116 -8.87 9.34 14.89
C GLY A 116 -10.24 9.66 14.24
N PRO A 117 -10.82 8.77 13.40
CA PRO A 117 -11.91 9.08 12.45
C PRO A 117 -13.18 9.79 12.96
N ARG A 118 -13.48 9.74 14.27
CA ARG A 118 -14.51 10.46 15.06
C ARG A 118 -15.51 9.56 15.82
N VAL A 119 -16.02 10.12 16.91
CA VAL A 119 -17.28 9.71 17.54
C VAL A 119 -18.40 10.53 16.90
N SER A 120 -19.42 9.88 16.35
CA SER A 120 -20.52 10.51 15.61
C SER A 120 -21.82 10.37 16.39
N PHE A 121 -22.51 11.48 16.58
CA PHE A 121 -23.85 11.54 17.18
C PHE A 121 -24.97 11.50 16.14
N SER A 122 -24.62 11.45 14.84
CA SER A 122 -25.56 11.19 13.75
C SER A 122 -26.28 9.86 13.95
N GLY A 123 -27.59 9.84 13.79
CA GLY A 123 -28.48 8.69 13.99
C GLY A 123 -28.93 8.50 15.44
N SER A 124 -28.37 9.27 16.38
CA SER A 124 -28.71 9.18 17.80
C SER A 124 -29.91 10.05 18.15
N ASN A 125 -30.77 9.60 19.04
CA ASN A 125 -31.86 10.40 19.60
C ASN A 125 -31.84 10.24 21.12
N ASN A 126 -32.24 11.28 21.84
CA ASN A 126 -32.31 11.25 23.30
C ASN A 126 -30.94 10.90 23.93
N THR A 127 -29.91 11.71 23.68
CA THR A 127 -28.52 11.38 24.05
C THR A 127 -27.87 12.48 24.88
N ILE A 128 -27.25 12.07 25.98
CA ILE A 128 -26.46 12.91 26.88
C ILE A 128 -25.00 12.48 26.74
N ALA A 129 -24.07 13.41 26.51
CA ALA A 129 -22.64 13.11 26.53
C ALA A 129 -21.87 14.23 27.22
N ARG A 130 -20.97 13.86 28.14
CA ARG A 130 -20.24 14.83 28.97
C ARG A 130 -18.78 14.49 29.18
N TYR A 131 -17.93 15.52 29.30
CA TYR A 131 -16.55 15.45 29.83
C TYR A 131 -15.58 14.51 29.09
N PHE A 132 -15.65 14.43 27.77
CA PHE A 132 -14.62 13.73 27.00
C PHE A 132 -14.20 14.45 25.74
N ARG A 133 -13.07 13.99 25.18
CA ARG A 133 -12.38 14.64 24.06
C ARG A 133 -12.48 13.81 22.80
N VAL A 134 -12.74 14.46 21.68
CA VAL A 134 -12.70 13.86 20.35
C VAL A 134 -11.78 14.70 19.48
N ARG A 135 -10.73 14.06 18.96
CA ARG A 135 -9.73 14.70 18.09
C ARG A 135 -9.57 13.90 16.83
N TYR A 136 -9.75 14.54 15.68
CA TYR A 136 -9.55 13.84 14.40
C TYR A 136 -8.07 13.62 14.10
N GLY A 137 -7.29 14.69 13.97
CA GLY A 137 -5.82 14.63 13.88
C GLY A 137 -5.26 14.08 12.55
N GLY A 138 -6.10 13.53 11.69
CA GLY A 138 -5.71 13.03 10.36
C GLY A 138 -5.49 14.14 9.33
N THR A 139 -4.90 13.78 8.19
CA THR A 139 -4.56 14.74 7.13
C THR A 139 -5.54 14.77 5.95
N SER A 140 -6.48 13.82 5.87
CA SER A 140 -7.48 13.78 4.80
C SER A 140 -8.37 15.02 4.85
N GLN A 141 -8.70 15.59 3.69
CA GLN A 141 -9.61 16.73 3.57
C GLN A 141 -11.07 16.31 3.82
N ASN A 142 -11.95 17.28 4.08
CA ASN A 142 -13.40 17.08 4.22
C ASN A 142 -13.78 16.15 5.39
N GLN A 143 -13.02 16.19 6.49
CA GLN A 143 -13.27 15.36 7.66
C GLN A 143 -13.63 16.22 8.86
N ASP A 144 -14.88 16.08 9.29
CA ASP A 144 -15.31 16.67 10.55
C ASP A 144 -14.75 15.90 11.74
N ALA A 145 -14.35 16.60 12.81
CA ALA A 145 -13.92 15.94 14.03
C ALA A 145 -15.07 15.26 14.79
N SER A 146 -16.31 15.74 14.64
CA SER A 146 -17.54 15.12 15.13
C SER A 146 -18.77 15.84 14.53
N GLY A 147 -19.97 15.31 14.73
CA GLY A 147 -21.20 16.01 14.33
C GLY A 147 -22.49 15.23 14.49
N ILE A 148 -23.59 15.90 14.11
CA ILE A 148 -24.98 15.43 14.10
C ILE A 148 -25.55 15.73 12.70
N ALA A 149 -25.52 14.73 11.82
CA ALA A 149 -26.19 14.81 10.52
C ALA A 149 -27.69 14.56 10.64
N ASN A 150 -28.12 13.76 11.61
CA ASN A 150 -29.53 13.51 11.94
C ASN A 150 -29.62 13.00 13.40
N GLY A 151 -30.76 13.24 14.05
CA GLY A 151 -30.97 12.94 15.47
C GLY A 151 -31.59 14.10 16.25
N ALA A 152 -32.43 13.83 17.25
CA ALA A 152 -33.11 14.85 18.06
C ALA A 152 -33.01 14.60 19.57
N ASN A 153 -33.19 15.68 20.36
CA ASN A 153 -33.06 15.68 21.82
C ASN A 153 -31.67 15.21 22.24
N ILE A 154 -30.67 16.06 22.02
CA ILE A 154 -29.27 15.76 22.32
C ILE A 154 -28.70 16.90 23.14
N ILE A 155 -28.00 16.56 24.22
CA ILE A 155 -27.21 17.51 25.00
C ILE A 155 -25.76 17.04 25.12
N LEU A 156 -24.85 17.89 24.63
CA LEU A 156 -23.41 17.73 24.70
C LEU A 156 -22.88 18.80 25.67
N ASP A 157 -22.37 18.39 26.82
CA ASP A 157 -21.93 19.30 27.89
C ASP A 157 -20.48 19.03 28.27
N HIS A 158 -19.64 20.06 28.38
CA HIS A 158 -18.23 19.87 28.73
C HIS A 158 -17.47 18.94 27.77
N MET A 159 -17.76 19.05 26.47
CA MET A 159 -17.06 18.29 25.44
C MET A 159 -15.87 19.07 24.90
N THR A 160 -14.80 18.39 24.46
CA THR A 160 -13.76 19.03 23.64
C THR A 160 -13.69 18.37 22.27
N PHE A 161 -13.94 19.15 21.22
CA PHE A 161 -13.77 18.74 19.83
C PHE A 161 -12.64 19.54 19.19
N THR A 162 -11.67 18.86 18.58
CA THR A 162 -10.60 19.55 17.85
C THR A 162 -10.14 18.84 16.57
N TRP A 163 -9.40 19.60 15.76
CA TRP A 163 -8.60 19.10 14.65
C TRP A 163 -9.37 18.52 13.47
N GLY A 164 -10.59 19.01 13.22
CA GLY A 164 -11.29 18.76 11.95
C GLY A 164 -10.52 19.39 10.79
N THR A 165 -10.56 18.75 9.62
CA THR A 165 -9.99 19.30 8.36
C THR A 165 -11.03 19.97 7.47
N ASP A 166 -12.30 19.86 7.87
CA ASP A 166 -13.43 20.63 7.39
C ASP A 166 -14.04 21.36 8.59
N GLU A 167 -15.16 20.90 9.16
CA GLU A 167 -15.65 21.41 10.44
C GLU A 167 -15.08 20.68 11.65
N VAL A 168 -14.94 21.39 12.77
CA VAL A 168 -14.66 20.72 14.04
C VAL A 168 -15.91 20.02 14.55
N PHE A 169 -17.05 20.71 14.58
CA PHE A 169 -18.34 20.11 14.94
C PHE A 169 -19.50 20.70 14.17
N SER A 170 -20.25 19.87 13.45
CA SER A 170 -21.42 20.29 12.67
C SER A 170 -22.73 19.69 13.16
N VAL A 171 -23.80 20.47 13.14
CA VAL A 171 -25.20 20.01 13.08
C VAL A 171 -25.72 20.37 11.70
N ASN A 172 -25.74 19.42 10.77
CA ASN A 172 -26.06 19.71 9.37
C ASN A 172 -26.91 18.59 8.77
N TRP A 173 -28.21 18.86 8.58
CA TRP A 173 -29.13 17.80 8.20
C TRP A 173 -28.85 17.27 6.80
N ASP A 174 -28.62 15.96 6.70
CA ASP A 174 -28.37 15.25 5.45
C ASP A 174 -29.66 14.77 4.75
N ASN A 175 -30.82 15.27 5.20
CA ASN A 175 -32.17 14.83 4.80
C ASN A 175 -32.47 13.35 5.10
N ASN A 176 -31.68 12.68 5.95
CA ASN A 176 -31.93 11.31 6.37
C ASN A 176 -32.31 11.25 7.85
N GLY A 177 -32.89 10.12 8.27
CA GLY A 177 -33.18 9.84 9.68
C GLY A 177 -34.11 10.86 10.35
N THR A 178 -33.93 11.02 11.66
CA THR A 178 -34.70 12.01 12.44
C THR A 178 -34.11 13.40 12.23
N ALA A 179 -34.94 14.37 11.85
CA ALA A 179 -34.53 15.75 11.69
C ALA A 179 -33.88 16.33 12.98
N PRO A 180 -32.74 17.04 12.89
CA PRO A 180 -32.17 17.76 14.02
C PRO A 180 -33.13 18.75 14.67
N ASP A 181 -33.52 18.45 15.92
CA ASP A 181 -34.32 19.33 16.78
C ASP A 181 -33.96 19.12 18.26
N ASN A 182 -34.15 20.17 19.07
CA ASN A 182 -33.83 20.22 20.49
C ASN A 182 -32.39 19.77 20.79
N ILE A 183 -31.43 20.41 20.12
CA ILE A 183 -30.00 20.16 20.31
C ILE A 183 -29.41 21.23 21.22
N THR A 184 -28.61 20.84 22.20
CA THR A 184 -27.82 21.77 23.01
C THR A 184 -26.37 21.33 23.06
N ILE A 185 -25.48 22.25 22.74
CA ILE A 185 -24.04 22.13 23.01
C ILE A 185 -23.72 23.20 24.03
N GLN A 186 -23.27 22.80 25.21
CA GLN A 186 -22.95 23.73 26.29
C GLN A 186 -21.60 23.46 26.95
N ASN A 187 -20.99 24.51 27.49
CA ASN A 187 -19.71 24.45 28.22
C ASN A 187 -18.59 23.69 27.46
N SER A 188 -18.64 23.66 26.13
CA SER A 188 -17.77 22.81 25.30
C SER A 188 -16.73 23.62 24.53
N ILE A 189 -15.61 22.98 24.17
CA ILE A 189 -14.58 23.54 23.30
C ILE A 189 -14.79 23.00 21.88
N ILE A 190 -14.81 23.91 20.91
CA ILE A 190 -14.82 23.62 19.47
C ILE A 190 -13.67 24.40 18.85
N GLY A 191 -12.51 23.77 18.68
CA GLY A 191 -11.30 24.52 18.39
C GLY A 191 -10.22 23.82 17.60
N GLN A 192 -9.21 24.61 17.24
CA GLN A 192 -8.02 24.17 16.49
C GLN A 192 -8.37 23.36 15.23
N GLY A 193 -9.34 23.78 14.43
CA GLY A 193 -9.52 23.21 13.09
C GLY A 193 -8.17 23.24 12.34
N LEU A 194 -7.79 22.13 11.70
CA LEU A 194 -6.48 22.01 11.06
C LEU A 194 -6.42 22.91 9.83
N HIS A 195 -5.43 23.80 9.80
CA HIS A 195 -5.30 24.78 8.72
C HIS A 195 -4.75 24.20 7.41
N ARG A 196 -4.37 22.91 7.37
CA ARG A 196 -3.75 22.22 6.22
C ARG A 196 -4.41 22.53 4.88
N HIS A 197 -5.74 22.52 4.85
CA HIS A 197 -6.54 22.67 3.63
C HIS A 197 -7.15 24.06 3.49
N ASN A 198 -6.66 25.03 4.26
CA ASN A 198 -7.22 26.39 4.35
C ASN A 198 -8.71 26.43 4.73
N HIS A 199 -9.23 25.34 5.33
CA HIS A 199 -10.63 25.13 5.69
C HIS A 199 -10.78 24.74 7.17
N SER A 200 -10.02 25.39 8.06
CA SER A 200 -10.21 25.24 9.51
C SER A 200 -11.54 25.89 9.93
N ALA A 201 -12.62 25.12 10.11
CA ALA A 201 -13.93 25.66 10.42
C ALA A 201 -14.46 25.19 11.77
N GLY A 202 -15.11 26.06 12.54
CA GLY A 202 -15.74 25.67 13.81
C GLY A 202 -16.92 24.72 13.61
N GLY A 203 -17.89 25.10 12.77
CA GLY A 203 -19.08 24.28 12.54
C GLY A 203 -20.18 24.89 11.69
N LEU A 204 -20.88 24.05 10.93
CA LEU A 204 -22.20 24.35 10.35
C LEU A 204 -23.29 24.01 11.36
N MET A 205 -24.21 24.94 11.61
CA MET A 205 -25.35 24.77 12.50
C MET A 205 -26.64 25.04 11.71
N GLN A 206 -27.10 24.02 10.99
CA GLN A 206 -28.12 24.11 9.96
C GLN A 206 -29.18 23.02 10.19
N PRO A 207 -30.08 23.21 11.16
CA PRO A 207 -31.22 22.34 11.32
C PRO A 207 -32.23 22.60 10.18
N PRO A 208 -33.17 21.66 9.93
CA PRO A 208 -34.29 21.92 9.03
C PRO A 208 -35.18 23.07 9.53
N PRO A 209 -36.09 23.59 8.68
CA PRO A 209 -37.10 24.55 9.12
C PRO A 209 -37.84 24.07 10.37
N GLY A 210 -37.81 24.87 11.44
CA GLY A 210 -38.43 24.56 12.73
C GLY A 210 -37.54 23.82 13.74
N GLY A 211 -36.41 23.24 13.31
CA GLY A 211 -35.45 22.60 14.19
C GLY A 211 -34.67 23.63 15.02
N LYS A 212 -34.37 23.28 16.28
CA LYS A 212 -33.83 24.20 17.29
C LYS A 212 -32.46 23.78 17.82
N ILE A 213 -31.53 24.74 17.91
CA ILE A 213 -30.17 24.54 18.42
C ILE A 213 -29.82 25.60 19.48
N SER A 214 -29.27 25.16 20.61
CA SER A 214 -28.67 26.03 21.63
C SER A 214 -27.16 25.84 21.70
N LEU A 215 -26.43 26.95 21.72
CA LEU A 215 -24.99 27.03 21.90
C LEU A 215 -24.72 27.95 23.09
N ILE A 216 -24.38 27.36 24.24
CA ILE A 216 -24.38 28.05 25.53
C ILE A 216 -23.05 27.88 26.25
N GLY A 217 -22.32 28.95 26.58
CA GLY A 217 -21.11 28.80 27.40
C GLY A 217 -19.93 28.12 26.69
N ASN A 218 -19.94 28.02 25.35
CA ASN A 218 -18.90 27.32 24.61
C ASN A 218 -17.71 28.23 24.30
N LEU A 219 -16.56 27.60 24.09
CA LEU A 219 -15.36 28.22 23.54
C LEU A 219 -15.15 27.77 22.10
N TYR A 220 -15.25 28.71 21.17
CA TYR A 220 -14.72 28.54 19.82
C TYR A 220 -13.32 29.15 19.78
N ILE A 221 -12.30 28.38 19.40
CA ILE A 221 -10.92 28.84 19.52
C ILE A 221 -10.04 28.39 18.36
N CYS A 222 -9.29 29.32 17.76
CA CYS A 222 -8.30 29.03 16.73
C CYS A 222 -8.86 28.24 15.53
N ASN A 223 -10.12 28.46 15.16
CA ASN A 223 -10.63 28.04 13.86
C ASN A 223 -10.63 29.23 12.91
N LYS A 224 -10.28 29.02 11.65
CA LYS A 224 -10.27 30.09 10.64
C LYS A 224 -11.66 30.75 10.48
N THR A 225 -12.72 29.97 10.39
CA THR A 225 -14.06 30.46 10.00
C THR A 225 -15.18 29.67 10.67
N ARG A 226 -16.44 30.06 10.45
CA ARG A 226 -17.65 29.37 10.92
C ARG A 226 -17.57 29.08 12.43
N ASN A 227 -17.43 30.11 13.27
CA ASN A 227 -17.44 30.01 14.74
C ASN A 227 -18.71 30.61 15.39
N ASN A 228 -19.91 30.35 14.89
CA ASN A 228 -20.34 29.31 13.97
C ASN A 228 -20.80 29.87 12.60
N LYS A 229 -21.25 29.01 11.68
CA LYS A 229 -22.16 29.41 10.58
C LYS A 229 -23.53 28.80 10.82
N ILE A 230 -24.54 29.63 11.05
CA ILE A 230 -25.81 29.17 11.61
C ILE A 230 -27.04 29.61 10.81
N LYS A 231 -28.12 28.82 10.91
CA LYS A 231 -29.45 29.08 10.36
C LYS A 231 -30.55 28.55 11.28
N GLY A 232 -31.80 28.91 10.99
CA GLY A 232 -32.98 28.37 11.67
C GLY A 232 -33.21 28.98 13.05
N ILE A 233 -33.87 28.24 13.94
CA ILE A 233 -34.16 28.68 15.32
C ILE A 233 -32.96 28.37 16.21
N ASN A 234 -32.35 29.40 16.78
CA ASN A 234 -31.16 29.18 17.59
C ASN A 234 -30.94 30.20 18.72
N GLU A 235 -30.13 29.80 19.69
CA GLU A 235 -29.60 30.69 20.72
C GLU A 235 -28.08 30.51 20.86
N PHE A 236 -27.35 31.62 20.79
CA PHE A 236 -25.90 31.72 20.97
C PHE A 236 -25.66 32.62 22.18
N VAL A 237 -25.53 32.01 23.36
CA VAL A 237 -25.56 32.74 24.64
C VAL A 237 -24.33 32.43 25.49
N ASN A 238 -23.69 33.47 26.04
CA ASN A 238 -22.53 33.33 26.93
C ASN A 238 -21.35 32.54 26.35
N ASN A 239 -21.15 32.53 25.03
CA ASN A 239 -19.99 31.91 24.40
C ASN A 239 -18.80 32.88 24.31
N VAL A 240 -17.61 32.31 24.14
CA VAL A 240 -16.40 33.04 23.76
C VAL A 240 -15.91 32.55 22.41
N VAL A 241 -15.55 33.47 21.52
CA VAL A 241 -14.88 33.17 20.25
C VAL A 241 -13.51 33.82 20.26
N TYR A 242 -12.45 33.03 20.12
CA TYR A 242 -11.06 33.46 20.23
C TYR A 242 -10.25 33.15 18.98
N ASN A 243 -9.48 34.12 18.50
CA ASN A 243 -8.48 33.95 17.43
C ASN A 243 -9.02 33.27 16.16
N TRP A 244 -10.02 33.85 15.51
CA TRP A 244 -10.44 33.36 14.20
C TRP A 244 -9.56 33.92 13.08
N GLY A 245 -9.62 33.25 11.93
CA GLY A 245 -8.87 33.61 10.71
C GLY A 245 -7.55 32.87 10.55
N ASN A 246 -6.81 33.27 9.53
CA ASN A 246 -5.48 32.74 9.19
C ASN A 246 -4.52 33.88 8.80
N TYR A 247 -4.73 35.08 9.35
CA TYR A 247 -3.85 36.23 9.08
C TYR A 247 -2.43 35.93 9.58
N GLY A 248 -1.43 36.36 8.81
CA GLY A 248 -0.03 36.06 9.10
C GLY A 248 0.38 34.60 8.92
N ASN A 249 -0.44 33.75 8.27
CA ASN A 249 -0.06 32.37 7.99
C ASN A 249 1.20 32.27 7.13
N THR A 250 2.01 31.24 7.38
CA THR A 250 3.28 30.97 6.69
C THR A 250 3.13 30.04 5.48
N TYR A 251 1.91 29.55 5.20
CA TYR A 251 1.63 28.52 4.19
C TYR A 251 1.08 29.09 2.87
N GLY A 252 1.09 30.42 2.71
CA GLY A 252 0.71 31.10 1.47
C GLY A 252 -0.79 31.00 1.14
N HIS A 253 -1.62 30.62 2.09
CA HIS A 253 -3.06 30.52 1.91
C HIS A 253 -3.70 31.91 1.87
N THR A 254 -4.73 32.07 1.02
CA THR A 254 -5.56 33.28 0.99
C THR A 254 -6.06 33.60 2.40
N GLN A 255 -5.75 34.81 2.85
CA GLN A 255 -6.09 35.28 4.17
C GLN A 255 -7.59 35.61 4.22
N SER A 256 -8.31 34.99 5.16
CA SER A 256 -9.71 35.27 5.46
C SER A 256 -10.05 34.76 6.85
N GLY A 257 -11.22 35.14 7.37
CA GLY A 257 -11.71 34.61 8.63
C GLY A 257 -12.99 35.27 9.09
N GLU A 258 -13.80 34.49 9.80
CA GLU A 258 -15.12 34.88 10.26
C GLU A 258 -15.36 34.31 11.66
N ALA A 259 -15.71 35.18 12.61
CA ALA A 259 -16.17 34.76 13.92
C ALA A 259 -17.57 34.16 13.79
N TYR A 260 -18.58 34.95 13.41
CA TYR A 260 -19.96 34.48 13.35
C TYR A 260 -20.58 34.75 11.98
N ILE A 261 -20.98 33.70 11.27
CA ILE A 261 -21.61 33.80 9.94
C ILE A 261 -23.13 33.68 10.08
N MET A 262 -23.83 34.75 9.70
CA MET A 262 -25.29 34.89 9.79
C MET A 262 -26.00 34.34 8.54
N GLY A 263 -25.96 33.01 8.35
CA GLY A 263 -26.71 32.30 7.31
C GLY A 263 -26.09 32.30 5.90
N GLY A 264 -25.28 33.29 5.53
CA GLY A 264 -24.68 33.39 4.19
C GLY A 264 -25.70 33.71 3.09
N ASP A 265 -25.39 33.41 1.82
CA ASP A 265 -26.22 33.78 0.64
C ASP A 265 -27.48 32.92 0.44
N SER A 266 -27.86 32.05 1.37
CA SER A 266 -29.01 31.16 1.19
C SER A 266 -30.34 31.79 1.61
N ALA A 267 -31.42 31.46 0.92
CA ALA A 267 -32.79 31.96 1.16
C ALA A 267 -33.48 31.48 2.47
N GLY A 268 -32.79 30.77 3.37
CA GLY A 268 -33.39 30.23 4.59
C GLY A 268 -33.52 31.27 5.70
N ALA A 269 -34.72 31.42 6.27
CA ALA A 269 -34.97 32.31 7.41
C ALA A 269 -34.29 31.82 8.70
N SER A 270 -33.79 32.75 9.51
CA SER A 270 -33.21 32.49 10.83
C SER A 270 -33.87 33.35 11.90
N TYR A 271 -33.90 32.84 13.13
CA TYR A 271 -34.52 33.46 14.30
C TYR A 271 -33.64 33.21 15.52
N ALA A 272 -32.72 34.13 15.79
CA ALA A 272 -31.61 33.93 16.72
C ALA A 272 -31.67 34.84 17.96
N ASN A 273 -31.42 34.29 19.15
CA ASN A 273 -30.99 35.07 20.32
C ASN A 273 -29.47 35.02 20.44
N ILE A 274 -28.79 36.16 20.36
CA ILE A 274 -27.32 36.28 20.48
C ILE A 274 -27.02 37.15 21.71
N ILE A 275 -26.76 36.54 22.86
CA ILE A 275 -26.75 37.27 24.14
C ILE A 275 -25.47 37.05 24.95
N ASN A 276 -24.87 38.13 25.43
CA ASN A 276 -23.77 38.11 26.42
C ASN A 276 -22.55 37.27 26.00
N ASN A 277 -22.18 37.28 24.71
CA ASN A 277 -20.99 36.60 24.20
C ASN A 277 -19.78 37.56 24.17
N TYR A 278 -18.57 36.99 24.20
CA TYR A 278 -17.32 37.74 24.05
C TYR A 278 -16.53 37.28 22.82
N PHE A 279 -16.26 38.19 21.90
CA PHE A 279 -15.48 37.92 20.69
C PHE A 279 -14.12 38.60 20.81
N ILE A 280 -13.05 37.80 20.85
CA ILE A 280 -11.67 38.24 21.10
C ILE A 280 -10.80 37.87 19.89
N GLY A 281 -10.35 38.87 19.16
CA GLY A 281 -9.41 38.72 18.07
C GLY A 281 -8.03 38.34 18.59
N GLY A 282 -7.38 37.40 17.92
CA GLY A 282 -6.03 36.95 18.24
C GLY A 282 -5.03 37.24 17.11
N PRO A 283 -3.81 36.69 17.19
CA PRO A 283 -2.78 36.86 16.17
C PRO A 283 -3.25 36.57 14.73
N ASN A 284 -4.17 35.62 14.53
CA ASN A 284 -4.67 35.23 13.20
C ASN A 284 -5.90 36.01 12.73
N THR A 285 -6.42 36.91 13.56
CA THR A 285 -7.56 37.76 13.22
C THR A 285 -7.08 39.03 12.51
N SER A 286 -7.73 39.44 11.42
CA SER A 286 -7.36 40.70 10.75
C SER A 286 -7.68 41.90 11.64
N SER A 287 -6.77 42.88 11.71
CA SER A 287 -6.99 44.14 12.43
C SER A 287 -8.04 45.05 11.77
N THR A 288 -8.43 44.75 10.53
CA THR A 288 -9.45 45.51 9.79
C THR A 288 -10.88 45.12 10.13
N VAL A 289 -11.07 44.04 10.90
CA VAL A 289 -12.40 43.57 11.33
C VAL A 289 -12.94 44.52 12.39
N SER A 290 -14.10 45.12 12.11
CA SER A 290 -14.78 46.08 12.99
C SER A 290 -16.01 45.51 13.72
N THR A 291 -16.46 44.32 13.34
CA THR A 291 -17.53 43.56 14.00
C THR A 291 -17.26 42.06 13.87
N PRO A 292 -17.61 41.21 14.87
CA PRO A 292 -17.42 39.77 14.76
C PRO A 292 -18.45 39.08 13.84
N PHE A 293 -19.49 39.79 13.41
CA PHE A 293 -20.57 39.24 12.59
C PHE A 293 -20.36 39.52 11.10
N SER A 294 -20.56 38.51 10.25
CA SER A 294 -20.37 38.63 8.81
C SER A 294 -21.39 37.85 7.98
N VAL A 295 -21.45 38.18 6.69
CA VAL A 295 -22.25 37.49 5.65
C VAL A 295 -23.72 37.34 6.03
N GLY A 296 -24.32 38.40 6.57
CA GLY A 296 -25.74 38.48 6.88
C GLY A 296 -26.60 38.89 5.69
N ASN A 297 -27.89 38.53 5.75
CA ASN A 297 -28.91 38.98 4.81
C ASN A 297 -30.23 39.23 5.55
N ALA A 298 -31.20 39.85 4.87
CA ALA A 298 -32.45 40.31 5.49
C ALA A 298 -33.35 39.18 6.03
N ASN A 299 -33.10 37.91 5.68
CA ASN A 299 -33.80 36.76 6.24
C ASN A 299 -33.23 36.29 7.58
N PHE A 300 -32.12 36.88 8.05
CA PHE A 300 -31.53 36.55 9.34
C PHE A 300 -32.08 37.47 10.44
N ASN A 301 -33.19 37.05 11.05
CA ASN A 301 -33.80 37.77 12.15
C ASN A 301 -33.10 37.44 13.47
N LEU A 302 -32.68 38.44 14.23
CA LEU A 302 -31.92 38.25 15.45
C LEU A 302 -32.26 39.27 16.53
N TYR A 303 -32.16 38.86 17.79
CA TYR A 303 -32.02 39.74 18.95
C TYR A 303 -30.59 39.64 19.48
N GLY A 304 -29.84 40.75 19.45
CA GLY A 304 -28.42 40.76 19.81
C GLY A 304 -28.12 41.68 20.98
N SER A 305 -27.86 41.18 22.18
CA SER A 305 -27.68 42.03 23.39
C SER A 305 -26.44 41.65 24.21
N GLY A 306 -25.78 42.65 24.81
CA GLY A 306 -24.67 42.43 25.74
C GLY A 306 -23.42 41.75 25.15
N ASN A 307 -23.26 41.73 23.83
CA ASN A 307 -22.11 41.11 23.17
C ASN A 307 -20.92 42.08 23.10
N TYR A 308 -19.73 41.61 23.42
CA TYR A 308 -18.50 42.41 23.41
C TYR A 308 -17.56 41.97 22.29
N PHE A 309 -16.89 42.94 21.66
CA PHE A 309 -15.88 42.72 20.64
C PHE A 309 -14.57 43.41 21.01
N ASP A 310 -13.51 42.62 21.10
CA ASP A 310 -12.15 43.04 21.41
C ASP A 310 -11.21 42.52 20.32
N ASN A 311 -10.60 43.40 19.53
CA ASN A 311 -9.66 43.03 18.47
C ASN A 311 -8.37 43.86 18.57
N ASN A 312 -8.11 44.48 19.72
CA ASN A 312 -6.95 45.35 19.91
C ASN A 312 -5.68 44.56 20.24
N LYS A 313 -5.83 43.30 20.69
CA LYS A 313 -4.74 42.34 20.98
C LYS A 313 -3.74 42.86 22.02
N ASN A 314 -4.20 43.66 22.98
CA ASN A 314 -3.34 44.34 23.95
C ASN A 314 -3.08 43.51 25.23
N GLY A 315 -3.68 42.32 25.36
CA GLY A 315 -3.54 41.46 26.54
C GLY A 315 -4.45 41.84 27.71
N VAL A 316 -5.39 42.76 27.50
CA VAL A 316 -6.43 43.19 28.43
C VAL A 316 -7.78 42.79 27.83
N LEU A 317 -8.78 42.53 28.66
CA LEU A 317 -10.13 42.18 28.21
C LEU A 317 -10.99 43.45 28.28
N ASP A 318 -10.79 44.36 27.33
CA ASP A 318 -11.37 45.72 27.31
C ASP A 318 -12.13 46.03 26.02
N GLY A 319 -12.75 45.00 25.45
CA GLY A 319 -13.61 45.10 24.28
C GLY A 319 -14.75 46.11 24.42
N THR A 320 -15.32 46.45 23.27
CA THR A 320 -16.46 47.36 23.15
C THR A 320 -17.77 46.62 22.97
N LEU A 321 -18.86 47.16 23.50
CA LEU A 321 -20.20 46.62 23.29
C LEU A 321 -20.58 46.71 21.80
N VAL A 322 -21.02 45.61 21.21
CA VAL A 322 -21.50 45.55 19.82
C VAL A 322 -22.82 46.32 19.72
N PRO A 323 -22.94 47.33 18.83
CA PRO A 323 -24.16 48.12 18.70
C PRO A 323 -25.30 47.32 18.04
N GLN A 324 -26.53 47.50 18.53
CA GLN A 324 -27.75 46.94 17.92
C GLN A 324 -28.18 47.72 16.67
N ASN A 325 -27.34 47.71 15.64
CA ASN A 325 -27.64 48.31 14.34
C ASN A 325 -26.87 47.57 13.24
N LEU A 326 -26.97 48.05 11.99
CA LEU A 326 -26.31 47.41 10.85
C LEU A 326 -24.77 47.45 10.88
N THR A 327 -24.16 48.27 11.74
CA THR A 327 -22.69 48.28 11.95
C THR A 327 -22.27 47.11 12.84
N GLY A 328 -23.04 46.81 13.88
CA GLY A 328 -22.79 45.64 14.73
C GLY A 328 -23.27 44.35 14.07
N TYR A 329 -24.44 44.37 13.45
CA TYR A 329 -25.10 43.21 12.84
C TYR A 329 -25.43 43.50 11.37
N PRO A 330 -24.50 43.23 10.43
CA PRO A 330 -24.66 43.58 9.01
C PRO A 330 -25.60 42.61 8.28
N VAL A 331 -26.90 42.63 8.60
CA VAL A 331 -27.96 41.81 7.97
C VAL A 331 -28.68 42.51 6.81
N GLY A 332 -28.33 43.76 6.50
CA GLY A 332 -28.88 44.50 5.35
C GLY A 332 -30.27 45.12 5.56
N ASP A 333 -31.07 44.64 6.51
CA ASP A 333 -32.34 45.25 6.93
C ASP A 333 -32.36 45.44 8.46
N ILE A 334 -32.55 46.69 8.89
CA ILE A 334 -32.62 47.03 10.32
C ILE A 334 -33.80 46.34 11.03
N ASN A 335 -34.89 46.03 10.33
CA ASN A 335 -36.06 45.37 10.92
C ASN A 335 -35.82 43.89 11.23
N ALA A 336 -34.77 43.29 10.65
CA ALA A 336 -34.34 41.95 11.02
C ALA A 336 -33.68 41.94 12.41
N ILE A 337 -33.19 43.09 12.91
CA ILE A 337 -32.69 43.26 14.27
C ILE A 337 -33.87 43.55 15.20
N GLN A 338 -34.27 42.54 15.97
CA GLN A 338 -35.43 42.59 16.87
C GLN A 338 -35.12 43.43 18.12
N THR A 339 -36.14 44.12 18.63
CA THR A 339 -36.05 44.92 19.87
C THR A 339 -36.29 44.10 21.14
N THR A 340 -36.84 42.89 21.00
CA THR A 340 -37.09 41.95 22.10
C THR A 340 -36.54 40.57 21.76
N SER A 341 -36.09 39.85 22.78
CA SER A 341 -35.61 38.48 22.63
C SER A 341 -36.75 37.54 22.25
N TYR A 342 -36.45 36.54 21.44
CA TYR A 342 -37.35 35.41 21.24
C TYR A 342 -37.56 34.65 22.56
N ASP A 343 -38.73 34.04 22.74
CA ASP A 343 -39.09 33.27 23.94
C ASP A 343 -38.42 31.89 23.95
N TYR A 344 -37.09 31.89 24.04
CA TYR A 344 -36.24 30.71 24.07
C TYR A 344 -35.70 30.47 25.49
N PRO A 345 -35.20 29.25 25.79
CA PRO A 345 -34.79 28.87 27.13
C PRO A 345 -33.78 29.84 27.77
N MET A 346 -32.82 30.34 26.99
CA MET A 346 -31.78 31.28 27.46
C MET A 346 -32.07 32.74 27.11
N LYS A 347 -33.35 33.14 27.03
CA LYS A 347 -33.72 34.55 26.77
C LYS A 347 -33.26 35.52 27.89
N ASN A 348 -33.13 35.04 29.12
CA ASN A 348 -32.74 35.82 30.30
C ASN A 348 -31.51 35.20 30.99
N PRO A 349 -30.32 35.22 30.36
CA PRO A 349 -29.12 34.66 30.99
C PRO A 349 -28.69 35.49 32.20
N THR A 350 -28.20 34.81 33.24
CA THR A 350 -27.73 35.46 34.47
C THR A 350 -26.29 35.96 34.39
N LEU A 351 -25.49 35.42 33.47
CA LEU A 351 -24.09 35.79 33.30
C LEU A 351 -23.93 36.95 32.31
N THR A 352 -23.05 37.88 32.64
CA THR A 352 -22.52 38.88 31.69
C THR A 352 -21.52 38.25 30.71
N ALA A 353 -21.11 38.97 29.66
CA ALA A 353 -20.05 38.49 28.76
C ALA A 353 -18.71 38.28 29.48
N GLN A 354 -18.37 39.13 30.46
CA GLN A 354 -17.21 38.93 31.32
C GLN A 354 -17.35 37.66 32.17
N GLY A 355 -18.49 37.47 32.83
CA GLY A 355 -18.75 36.27 33.64
C GLY A 355 -18.75 34.99 32.79
N ALA A 356 -19.16 35.08 31.52
CA ALA A 356 -19.03 34.00 30.55
C ALA A 356 -17.55 33.66 30.27
N PHE A 357 -16.69 34.65 30.03
CA PHE A 357 -15.25 34.45 29.89
C PHE A 357 -14.63 33.78 31.12
N ASP A 358 -14.95 34.25 32.32
CA ASP A 358 -14.40 33.71 33.58
C ASP A 358 -14.84 32.24 33.81
N ASN A 359 -16.10 31.93 33.52
CA ASN A 359 -16.61 30.56 33.55
C ASN A 359 -15.94 29.67 32.49
N ILE A 360 -15.70 30.20 31.28
CA ILE A 360 -15.06 29.44 30.22
C ILE A 360 -13.62 29.09 30.60
N VAL A 361 -12.84 30.08 31.06
CA VAL A 361 -11.45 29.86 31.52
C VAL A 361 -11.40 28.79 32.62
N SER A 362 -12.31 28.85 33.59
CA SER A 362 -12.30 27.91 34.73
C SER A 362 -12.73 26.49 34.37
N LYS A 363 -13.80 26.32 33.57
CA LYS A 363 -14.44 24.99 33.45
C LYS A 363 -14.88 24.54 32.06
N VAL A 364 -14.69 25.30 30.98
CA VAL A 364 -15.07 24.82 29.62
C VAL A 364 -14.32 23.55 29.20
N GLY A 365 -14.95 22.78 28.32
CA GLY A 365 -14.40 21.57 27.70
C GLY A 365 -14.45 20.37 28.62
N ALA A 366 -13.73 19.31 28.27
CA ALA A 366 -13.50 18.17 29.16
C ALA A 366 -12.59 18.60 30.33
N SER A 367 -13.12 19.40 31.25
CA SER A 367 -12.36 20.02 32.34
C SER A 367 -12.23 19.12 33.56
N TYR A 368 -13.13 18.15 33.70
CA TYR A 368 -13.09 17.12 34.73
C TYR A 368 -12.82 15.74 34.11
N PRO A 369 -11.98 14.88 34.73
CA PRO A 369 -11.26 15.12 35.99
C PRO A 369 -10.15 16.18 35.88
N ARG A 370 -9.46 16.25 34.73
CA ARG A 370 -8.40 17.24 34.47
C ARG A 370 -8.39 17.58 32.98
N ARG A 371 -8.06 18.82 32.61
CA ARG A 371 -7.73 19.19 31.21
C ARG A 371 -6.39 18.58 30.81
N ASP A 372 -6.31 18.00 29.62
CA ASP A 372 -5.05 17.55 29.05
C ASP A 372 -4.21 18.71 28.50
N GLN A 373 -3.01 18.40 28.00
CA GLN A 373 -2.04 19.43 27.57
C GLN A 373 -2.57 20.32 26.43
N VAL A 374 -3.38 19.79 25.52
CA VAL A 374 -3.93 20.54 24.38
C VAL A 374 -5.08 21.43 24.83
N ASP A 375 -5.98 20.93 25.70
CA ASP A 375 -7.04 21.74 26.29
C ASP A 375 -6.45 22.88 27.14
N GLN A 376 -5.39 22.59 27.92
CA GLN A 376 -4.66 23.61 28.68
C GLN A 376 -4.00 24.66 27.78
N LEU A 377 -3.41 24.24 26.65
CA LEU A 377 -2.82 25.17 25.68
C LEU A 377 -3.86 26.14 25.11
N MET A 378 -5.05 25.64 24.72
CA MET A 378 -6.14 26.49 24.24
C MET A 378 -6.61 27.49 25.31
N ILE A 379 -6.68 27.08 26.58
CA ILE A 379 -7.05 27.97 27.68
C ILE A 379 -5.95 28.99 27.96
N SER A 380 -4.69 28.59 27.89
CA SER A 380 -3.55 29.50 27.99
C SER A 380 -3.58 30.57 26.90
N ASP A 381 -3.85 30.16 25.65
CA ASP A 381 -4.02 31.09 24.53
C ASP A 381 -5.18 32.06 24.77
N LEU A 382 -6.34 31.57 25.23
CA LEU A 382 -7.47 32.44 25.58
C LEU A 382 -7.10 33.44 26.69
N MET A 383 -6.42 32.98 27.74
CA MET A 383 -6.01 33.82 28.88
C MET A 383 -5.02 34.91 28.49
N SER A 384 -4.32 34.76 27.37
CA SER A 384 -3.44 35.77 26.78
C SER A 384 -4.20 37.00 26.27
N LYS A 385 -5.54 36.91 26.12
CA LYS A 385 -6.43 38.01 25.70
C LYS A 385 -5.95 38.69 24.42
N GLY A 386 -5.67 37.87 23.40
CA GLY A 386 -5.38 38.31 22.04
C GLY A 386 -3.90 38.38 21.69
N THR A 387 -3.00 38.17 22.66
CA THR A 387 -1.54 38.30 22.45
C THR A 387 -0.89 37.04 21.91
N THR A 388 -1.38 35.86 22.27
CA THR A 388 -0.86 34.57 21.78
C THR A 388 -1.96 33.70 21.20
N ALA A 389 -1.61 32.88 20.22
CA ALA A 389 -2.48 31.80 19.78
C ALA A 389 -1.66 30.73 19.05
N THR A 390 -2.08 29.49 19.21
CA THR A 390 -1.47 28.35 18.54
C THR A 390 -2.12 28.11 17.18
N TYR A 391 -1.33 28.26 16.12
CA TYR A 391 -1.73 27.92 14.76
C TYR A 391 -1.39 26.46 14.46
N VAL A 392 -2.40 25.61 14.33
CA VAL A 392 -2.22 24.17 14.07
C VAL A 392 -2.48 23.89 12.59
N TYR A 393 -1.41 23.71 11.82
CA TYR A 393 -1.52 23.31 10.41
C TYR A 393 -1.77 21.81 10.30
N VAL A 394 -1.01 21.01 11.06
CA VAL A 394 -1.18 19.56 11.23
C VAL A 394 -0.94 19.16 12.68
N GLN A 395 -1.42 17.99 13.09
CA GLN A 395 -1.29 17.49 14.47
C GLN A 395 0.15 17.53 15.01
N SER A 396 1.14 17.11 14.20
CA SER A 396 2.54 17.02 14.58
C SER A 396 3.22 18.37 14.86
N ASP A 397 2.56 19.48 14.55
CA ASP A 397 3.05 20.81 14.90
C ASP A 397 3.20 20.94 16.43
N LEU A 398 2.27 20.36 17.20
CA LEU A 398 2.33 20.41 18.65
C LEU A 398 3.46 19.55 19.23
N THR A 399 3.84 18.47 18.56
CA THR A 399 5.07 17.72 18.90
C THR A 399 6.30 18.62 18.75
N THR A 400 6.38 19.33 17.63
CA THR A 400 7.57 20.13 17.28
C THR A 400 7.67 21.40 18.12
N GLN A 401 6.53 22.06 18.38
CA GLN A 401 6.48 23.33 19.09
C GLN A 401 6.53 23.16 20.61
N PHE A 402 5.90 22.11 21.14
CA PHE A 402 5.69 21.96 22.59
C PHE A 402 6.17 20.62 23.17
N GLY A 403 6.71 19.71 22.34
CA GLY A 403 7.15 18.39 22.79
C GLY A 403 6.01 17.44 23.15
N PHE A 404 4.78 17.72 22.72
CA PHE A 404 3.63 16.87 23.04
C PHE A 404 3.80 15.47 22.43
N THR A 405 3.60 14.45 23.26
CA THR A 405 3.70 13.04 22.85
C THR A 405 2.49 12.62 21.99
N ASN A 406 2.45 11.35 21.56
CA ASN A 406 1.34 10.78 20.79
C ASN A 406 1.03 11.59 19.50
N GLY A 407 2.11 11.98 18.80
CA GLY A 407 2.02 12.74 17.54
C GLY A 407 1.44 14.15 17.68
N GLY A 408 1.41 14.72 18.90
CA GLY A 408 0.88 16.05 19.18
C GLY A 408 -0.38 16.06 20.07
N ALA A 409 -0.98 14.88 20.33
CA ALA A 409 -2.12 14.72 21.25
C ALA A 409 -1.78 14.96 22.73
N GLY A 410 -0.49 14.98 23.07
CA GLY A 410 -0.04 15.04 24.45
C GLY A 410 -0.26 13.70 25.15
N HIS A 411 0.00 13.67 26.46
CA HIS A 411 -0.34 12.53 27.30
C HIS A 411 -1.78 12.64 27.83
N VAL A 412 -2.39 11.49 28.04
CA VAL A 412 -3.59 11.33 28.86
C VAL A 412 -3.34 10.09 29.72
N TYR A 413 -2.89 10.31 30.95
CA TYR A 413 -2.54 9.23 31.87
C TYR A 413 -3.79 8.69 32.56
N GLY A 414 -3.96 7.37 32.52
CA GLY A 414 -4.98 6.67 33.30
C GLY A 414 -4.55 6.47 34.75
N ALA A 415 -5.54 6.27 35.63
CA ALA A 415 -5.35 5.80 37.00
C ALA A 415 -6.18 4.53 37.22
N PRO A 416 -5.90 3.73 38.28
CA PRO A 416 -6.80 2.65 38.67
C PRO A 416 -8.21 3.18 38.92
N ALA A 417 -9.21 2.42 38.51
CA ALA A 417 -10.59 2.74 38.88
C ALA A 417 -10.78 2.57 40.40
N PRO A 418 -11.59 3.43 41.03
CA PRO A 418 -12.09 3.18 42.38
C PRO A 418 -12.78 1.82 42.48
N LEU A 419 -12.69 1.19 43.66
CA LEU A 419 -13.39 -0.04 43.97
C LEU A 419 -14.91 0.18 43.84
N ASP A 420 -15.55 -0.78 43.19
CA ASP A 420 -16.99 -0.88 42.92
C ASP A 420 -17.28 -2.39 42.97
N THR A 421 -17.81 -2.84 44.09
CA THR A 421 -17.87 -4.26 44.45
C THR A 421 -18.98 -4.98 43.70
N ASP A 422 -20.12 -4.33 43.43
CA ASP A 422 -21.25 -4.93 42.71
C ASP A 422 -21.28 -4.62 41.20
N ASN A 423 -20.36 -3.78 40.72
CA ASN A 423 -20.19 -3.36 39.32
C ASN A 423 -21.39 -2.57 38.77
N ASP A 424 -22.05 -1.78 39.61
CA ASP A 424 -23.16 -0.92 39.20
C ASP A 424 -22.73 0.47 38.69
N GLY A 425 -21.42 0.73 38.69
CA GLY A 425 -20.82 1.95 38.15
C GLY A 425 -20.62 3.05 39.17
N MET A 426 -21.09 2.88 40.41
CA MET A 426 -20.83 3.77 41.53
C MET A 426 -19.70 3.20 42.42
N PRO A 427 -18.75 4.02 42.90
CA PRO A 427 -17.72 3.54 43.82
C PRO A 427 -18.27 3.26 45.23
N ASP A 428 -17.79 2.20 45.88
CA ASP A 428 -18.19 1.79 47.25
C ASP A 428 -18.11 2.95 48.26
N ALA A 429 -17.05 3.76 48.14
CA ALA A 429 -16.82 4.91 49.02
C ALA A 429 -17.88 6.00 48.83
N TRP A 430 -18.33 6.22 47.59
CA TRP A 430 -19.39 7.17 47.29
C TRP A 430 -20.76 6.64 47.76
N GLU A 431 -21.05 5.37 47.52
CA GLU A 431 -22.30 4.74 47.96
C GLU A 431 -22.46 4.79 49.48
N THR A 432 -21.41 4.40 50.21
CA THR A 432 -21.41 4.47 51.68
C THR A 432 -21.63 5.90 52.17
N ALA A 433 -20.99 6.89 51.53
CA ALA A 433 -21.16 8.30 51.88
C ALA A 433 -22.57 8.84 51.58
N ASN A 434 -23.32 8.20 50.68
CA ASN A 434 -24.68 8.58 50.30
C ASN A 434 -25.76 7.64 50.86
N GLY A 435 -25.38 6.73 51.77
CA GLY A 435 -26.32 5.84 52.48
C GLY A 435 -26.82 4.66 51.64
N LEU A 436 -26.12 4.30 50.57
CA LEU A 436 -26.38 3.11 49.74
C LEU A 436 -25.51 1.93 50.21
N ASN A 437 -25.79 0.73 49.69
CA ASN A 437 -25.09 -0.49 50.07
C ASN A 437 -24.16 -0.95 48.93
N PRO A 438 -22.82 -0.90 49.10
CA PRO A 438 -21.84 -1.25 48.06
C PRO A 438 -21.84 -2.67 47.49
N ASN A 439 -22.78 -3.51 47.94
CA ASN A 439 -22.90 -4.90 47.52
C ASN A 439 -24.24 -5.17 46.81
N VAL A 440 -25.00 -4.12 46.48
CA VAL A 440 -26.35 -4.20 45.93
C VAL A 440 -26.48 -3.27 44.74
N PHE A 441 -26.58 -3.87 43.55
CA PHE A 441 -26.79 -3.14 42.30
C PHE A 441 -28.07 -2.30 42.38
N ASP A 442 -27.92 -1.02 42.69
CA ASP A 442 -29.02 -0.08 42.91
C ASP A 442 -28.85 1.24 42.14
N ALA A 443 -27.80 1.35 41.33
CA ALA A 443 -27.56 2.43 40.36
C ALA A 443 -28.80 2.88 39.57
N LEU A 444 -29.68 1.95 39.20
CA LEU A 444 -30.90 2.22 38.41
C LEU A 444 -32.16 2.47 39.26
N ALA A 445 -32.05 2.49 40.59
CA ALA A 445 -33.14 2.90 41.47
C ALA A 445 -33.27 4.43 41.47
N VAL A 446 -34.51 4.91 41.63
CA VAL A 446 -34.77 6.35 41.82
C VAL A 446 -34.18 6.77 43.17
N SER A 447 -33.38 7.83 43.14
CA SER A 447 -32.76 8.38 44.34
C SER A 447 -33.82 8.85 45.33
N THR A 448 -33.67 8.44 46.59
CA THR A 448 -34.55 8.86 47.68
C THR A 448 -34.30 10.31 48.11
N THR A 449 -33.12 10.86 47.79
CA THR A 449 -32.69 12.21 48.19
C THR A 449 -32.74 13.21 47.03
N HIS A 450 -32.72 12.74 45.79
CA HIS A 450 -32.66 13.58 44.58
C HIS A 450 -33.66 13.12 43.50
N ALA A 451 -34.85 12.65 43.91
CA ALA A 451 -35.90 12.28 42.96
C ALA A 451 -36.21 13.43 41.99
N PRO A 452 -36.48 13.15 40.70
CA PRO A 452 -36.65 11.82 40.09
C PRO A 452 -35.37 11.26 39.41
N TYR A 453 -34.17 11.72 39.77
CA TYR A 453 -32.92 11.17 39.23
C TYR A 453 -32.64 9.75 39.75
N LEU A 454 -31.96 8.93 38.95
CA LEU A 454 -31.46 7.63 39.38
C LEU A 454 -30.19 7.78 40.24
N ASN A 455 -29.86 6.82 41.11
CA ASN A 455 -28.65 6.85 41.94
C ASN A 455 -27.38 7.10 41.10
N ILE A 456 -27.24 6.41 39.95
CA ILE A 456 -26.11 6.62 39.04
C ILE A 456 -26.04 8.05 38.51
N GLU A 457 -27.18 8.69 38.28
CA GLU A 457 -27.22 10.07 37.81
C GLU A 457 -26.82 11.05 38.89
N VAL A 458 -27.20 10.80 40.15
CA VAL A 458 -26.74 11.59 41.29
C VAL A 458 -25.23 11.50 41.41
N TYR A 459 -24.66 10.30 41.28
CA TYR A 459 -23.21 10.10 41.28
C TYR A 459 -22.52 10.90 40.17
N ILE A 460 -22.87 10.66 38.90
CA ILE A 460 -22.15 11.29 37.77
C ILE A 460 -22.38 12.80 37.69
N ASN A 461 -23.51 13.31 38.17
CA ASN A 461 -23.79 14.75 38.23
C ASN A 461 -23.13 15.43 39.45
N GLY A 462 -22.69 14.67 40.45
CA GLY A 462 -22.03 15.20 41.64
C GLY A 462 -20.51 15.33 41.51
N LEU A 463 -19.88 14.57 40.59
CA LEU A 463 -18.41 14.44 40.51
C LEU A 463 -17.68 15.77 40.36
N HIS A 464 -18.17 16.68 39.50
CA HIS A 464 -17.53 17.98 39.26
C HIS A 464 -17.64 18.96 40.44
N ASN A 465 -18.45 18.65 41.45
CA ASN A 465 -18.55 19.44 42.69
C ASN A 465 -17.46 19.07 43.71
N THR A 466 -16.67 18.03 43.42
CA THR A 466 -15.54 17.58 44.24
C THR A 466 -14.23 17.78 43.50
N ALA A 467 -13.12 17.92 44.24
CA ALA A 467 -11.81 17.94 43.63
C ALA A 467 -11.51 16.57 43.00
N ALA A 468 -10.99 16.55 41.77
CA ALA A 468 -10.59 15.31 41.12
C ALA A 468 -9.52 14.60 41.97
N PRO A 469 -9.63 13.27 42.22
CA PRO A 469 -8.64 12.54 42.99
C PRO A 469 -7.25 12.66 42.37
N ASP A 470 -6.24 12.96 43.19
CA ASP A 470 -4.83 12.79 42.80
C ASP A 470 -4.52 11.31 42.56
N PHE A 471 -3.50 11.07 41.74
CA PHE A 471 -3.05 9.73 41.38
C PHE A 471 -1.57 9.73 41.06
N ILE A 472 -0.94 8.56 41.14
CA ILE A 472 0.44 8.38 40.69
C ILE A 472 0.48 8.29 39.17
N ILE A 473 1.21 9.19 38.53
CA ILE A 473 1.42 9.17 37.08
C ILE A 473 2.23 7.91 36.72
N PRO A 474 1.76 7.08 35.76
CA PRO A 474 2.48 5.87 35.39
C PRO A 474 3.82 6.19 34.72
N PRO A 475 4.83 5.30 34.84
CA PRO A 475 6.05 5.37 34.04
C PRO A 475 5.71 5.33 32.55
N SER A 476 6.65 5.73 31.69
CA SER A 476 6.47 5.70 30.23
C SER A 476 7.73 5.22 29.51
N ASN A 477 7.66 5.03 28.18
CA ASN A 477 8.81 4.69 27.33
C ASN A 477 9.62 3.47 27.76
N LEU A 478 8.95 2.39 28.17
CA LEU A 478 9.60 1.12 28.49
C LEU A 478 10.36 0.58 27.27
N ASN A 479 11.67 0.36 27.41
CA ASN A 479 12.55 -0.10 26.33
C ASN A 479 13.70 -0.98 26.84
N PHE A 480 14.48 -1.54 25.91
CA PHE A 480 15.55 -2.49 26.22
C PHE A 480 16.87 -2.12 25.55
N THR A 481 17.95 -2.24 26.30
CA THR A 481 19.33 -2.01 25.80
C THR A 481 20.25 -3.14 26.25
N ASN A 482 21.42 -3.25 25.61
CA ASN A 482 22.46 -4.23 25.95
C ASN A 482 22.00 -5.72 26.00
N PRO A 483 21.20 -6.23 25.04
CA PRO A 483 20.90 -7.66 24.99
C PRO A 483 22.16 -8.46 24.62
N VAL A 484 22.61 -9.34 25.52
CA VAL A 484 23.82 -10.15 25.35
C VAL A 484 23.53 -11.60 25.73
N THR A 485 24.17 -12.56 25.05
CA THR A 485 24.13 -13.99 25.38
C THR A 485 25.54 -14.56 25.48
N THR A 486 25.85 -15.24 26.58
CA THR A 486 27.11 -15.98 26.76
C THR A 486 26.94 -17.46 26.40
N GLY A 487 28.00 -18.10 25.92
CA GLY A 487 27.97 -19.51 25.49
C GLY A 487 28.12 -20.55 26.62
N THR A 488 28.81 -20.20 27.72
CA THR A 488 29.21 -21.19 28.74
C THR A 488 29.23 -20.60 30.15
N PRO A 489 28.22 -20.89 31.00
CA PRO A 489 26.92 -21.50 30.66
C PRO A 489 26.09 -20.59 29.76
N ALA A 490 25.14 -21.18 29.03
CA ALA A 490 24.25 -20.46 28.14
C ALA A 490 23.26 -19.60 28.94
N THR A 491 23.45 -18.28 28.93
CA THR A 491 22.55 -17.32 29.60
C THR A 491 22.55 -15.99 28.87
N SER A 492 21.43 -15.29 28.97
CA SER A 492 21.26 -13.94 28.44
C SER A 492 21.09 -12.91 29.55
N SER A 493 21.37 -11.66 29.21
CA SER A 493 21.11 -10.48 30.05
C SER A 493 20.67 -9.30 29.18
N LEU A 494 19.96 -8.36 29.77
CA LEU A 494 19.58 -7.09 29.15
C LEU A 494 19.34 -6.02 30.21
N THR A 495 19.30 -4.76 29.79
CA THR A 495 18.87 -3.63 30.62
C THR A 495 17.47 -3.21 30.21
N VAL A 496 16.53 -3.21 31.17
CA VAL A 496 15.18 -2.64 31.04
C VAL A 496 15.24 -1.18 31.45
N ASN A 497 14.75 -0.25 30.63
CA ASN A 497 14.73 1.19 30.92
C ASN A 497 13.31 1.75 30.80
N TRP A 498 12.99 2.79 31.56
CA TRP A 498 11.76 3.56 31.45
C TRP A 498 11.98 5.03 31.84
N ASN A 499 11.02 5.87 31.48
CA ASN A 499 10.94 7.24 31.97
C ASN A 499 10.15 7.28 33.27
N ASP A 500 10.71 7.98 34.25
CA ASP A 500 10.01 8.38 35.45
C ASP A 500 9.16 9.63 35.17
N ASN A 501 7.85 9.51 35.41
CA ASN A 501 6.90 10.62 35.34
C ASN A 501 6.23 10.90 36.69
N ALA A 502 6.47 10.06 37.70
CA ALA A 502 5.89 10.20 39.02
C ALA A 502 6.75 11.18 39.84
N THR A 503 6.12 11.86 40.78
CA THR A 503 6.83 12.76 41.73
C THR A 503 6.49 12.44 43.18
N ASN A 504 5.67 11.41 43.38
CA ASN A 504 5.03 11.04 44.64
C ASN A 504 5.11 9.52 44.88
N GLU A 505 5.96 8.80 44.15
CA GLU A 505 6.20 7.37 44.31
C GLU A 505 7.24 7.08 45.39
N THR A 506 7.07 5.97 46.10
CA THR A 506 8.06 5.41 47.03
C THR A 506 8.91 4.33 46.37
N ASN A 507 8.36 3.66 45.36
CA ASN A 507 9.03 2.58 44.64
C ASN A 507 8.37 2.29 43.28
N TYR A 508 9.10 1.57 42.41
CA TYR A 508 8.57 0.93 41.21
C TYR A 508 8.45 -0.57 41.41
N VAL A 509 7.45 -1.17 40.75
CA VAL A 509 7.28 -2.62 40.64
C VAL A 509 7.48 -2.99 39.17
N LEU A 510 8.53 -3.75 38.89
CA LEU A 510 8.83 -4.28 37.57
C LEU A 510 8.37 -5.74 37.48
N GLU A 511 7.59 -6.04 36.46
CA GLU A 511 7.08 -7.38 36.21
C GLU A 511 7.50 -7.91 34.84
N ARG A 512 7.68 -9.24 34.78
CA ARG A 512 8.01 -9.97 33.57
C ARG A 512 7.06 -11.14 33.34
N SER A 513 6.80 -11.44 32.07
CA SER A 513 6.03 -12.59 31.59
C SER A 513 6.72 -13.26 30.39
N THR A 514 6.51 -14.57 30.20
CA THR A 514 6.95 -15.32 29.01
C THR A 514 5.85 -15.50 27.96
N ASN A 515 4.59 -15.21 28.29
CA ASN A 515 3.43 -15.39 27.42
C ASN A 515 2.61 -14.10 27.23
N GLY A 516 3.01 -13.00 27.87
CA GLY A 516 2.36 -11.70 27.77
C GLY A 516 1.06 -11.56 28.58
N THR A 517 0.66 -12.60 29.33
CA THR A 517 -0.58 -12.61 30.13
C THR A 517 -0.34 -12.90 31.61
N ALA A 518 0.53 -13.85 31.93
CA ALA A 518 0.88 -14.21 33.31
C ALA A 518 2.17 -13.48 33.71
N PHE A 519 2.04 -12.41 34.50
CA PHE A 519 3.16 -11.58 34.95
C PHE A 519 3.59 -11.94 36.37
N THR A 520 4.89 -11.83 36.62
CA THR A 520 5.52 -12.05 37.93
C THR A 520 6.39 -10.85 38.29
N VAL A 521 6.37 -10.42 39.55
CA VAL A 521 7.25 -9.36 40.06
C VAL A 521 8.69 -9.87 40.06
N ILE A 522 9.56 -9.18 39.33
CA ILE A 522 11.00 -9.51 39.27
C ILE A 522 11.86 -8.52 40.06
N ALA A 523 11.35 -7.31 40.31
CA ALA A 523 12.02 -6.33 41.15
C ALA A 523 11.05 -5.34 41.79
N THR A 524 11.39 -4.87 42.99
CA THR A 524 10.84 -3.67 43.62
C THR A 524 11.99 -2.70 43.84
N LEU A 525 11.92 -1.53 43.20
CA LEU A 525 13.02 -0.59 43.05
C LEU A 525 12.68 0.72 43.75
N PRO A 526 13.63 1.42 44.38
CA PRO A 526 13.33 2.67 45.08
C PRO A 526 12.82 3.77 44.14
N ALA A 527 12.20 4.81 44.71
CA ALA A 527 11.78 6.02 43.99
C ALA A 527 12.90 6.58 43.09
N ASN A 528 12.52 7.25 41.99
CA ASN A 528 13.42 7.77 40.96
C ASN A 528 14.26 6.73 40.19
N THR A 529 14.03 5.42 40.36
CA THR A 529 14.73 4.39 39.57
C THR A 529 14.17 4.36 38.14
N THR A 530 15.05 4.40 37.14
CA THR A 530 14.68 4.41 35.71
C THR A 530 15.23 3.22 34.92
N THR A 531 16.04 2.35 35.53
CA THR A 531 16.65 1.20 34.86
C THR A 531 16.76 -0.03 35.75
N TYR A 532 16.81 -1.21 35.14
CA TYR A 532 17.05 -2.49 35.80
C TYR A 532 17.88 -3.43 34.92
N ASN A 533 19.00 -3.94 35.43
CA ASN A 533 19.83 -4.92 34.74
C ASN A 533 19.36 -6.33 35.09
N GLU A 534 18.77 -7.02 34.12
CA GLU A 534 18.31 -8.38 34.29
C GLU A 534 19.31 -9.39 33.71
N THR A 535 19.60 -10.43 34.50
CA THR A 535 20.55 -11.49 34.16
C THR A 535 19.91 -12.86 34.35
N GLY A 536 20.50 -13.92 33.78
CA GLY A 536 19.99 -15.28 33.98
C GLY A 536 18.81 -15.63 33.07
N LEU A 537 18.59 -14.86 32.00
CA LEU A 537 17.52 -15.11 31.04
C LEU A 537 17.88 -16.29 30.13
N THR A 538 16.86 -17.03 29.68
CA THR A 538 17.06 -18.10 28.71
C THR A 538 17.38 -17.49 27.34
N PRO A 539 18.42 -17.95 26.63
CA PRO A 539 18.71 -17.51 25.25
C PRO A 539 17.57 -17.77 24.28
N ASN A 540 17.48 -16.97 23.21
CA ASN A 540 16.47 -17.10 22.15
C ASN A 540 15.02 -17.19 22.67
N THR A 541 14.70 -16.46 23.74
CA THR A 541 13.40 -16.51 24.43
C THR A 541 12.78 -15.13 24.49
N GLN A 542 11.49 -15.03 24.14
CA GLN A 542 10.74 -13.78 24.22
C GLN A 542 10.22 -13.55 25.63
N TYR A 543 10.40 -12.32 26.13
CA TYR A 543 9.91 -11.85 27.41
C TYR A 543 9.12 -10.56 27.23
N TYR A 544 8.06 -10.40 28.02
CA TYR A 544 7.22 -9.21 28.11
C TYR A 544 7.44 -8.55 29.45
N TYR A 545 7.48 -7.22 29.45
CA TYR A 545 7.72 -6.39 30.63
C TYR A 545 6.65 -5.35 30.78
N ARG A 546 6.37 -5.00 32.03
CA ARG A 546 5.57 -3.84 32.42
C ARG A 546 6.05 -3.30 33.76
N VAL A 547 5.92 -2.00 33.96
CA VAL A 547 6.34 -1.33 35.19
C VAL A 547 5.24 -0.40 35.68
N LYS A 548 5.10 -0.27 37.00
CA LYS A 548 4.22 0.71 37.64
C LYS A 548 4.96 1.42 38.78
N ALA A 549 4.50 2.62 39.09
CA ALA A 549 4.92 3.38 40.27
C ALA A 549 3.95 3.11 41.42
N VAL A 550 4.44 3.14 42.65
CA VAL A 550 3.67 2.81 43.87
C VAL A 550 4.03 3.81 44.97
N ASN A 551 3.06 4.20 45.78
CA ASN A 551 3.26 4.97 47.01
C ASN A 551 2.65 4.21 48.21
N ALA A 552 2.52 4.88 49.36
CA ALA A 552 2.02 4.25 50.59
C ALA A 552 0.54 3.81 50.53
N THR A 553 -0.28 4.44 49.68
CA THR A 553 -1.74 4.27 49.67
C THR A 553 -2.29 3.70 48.37
N GLU A 554 -1.57 3.82 47.26
CA GLU A 554 -2.04 3.47 45.91
C GLU A 554 -0.90 3.10 44.95
N SER A 555 -1.25 2.74 43.71
CA SER A 555 -0.31 2.51 42.63
C SER A 555 -0.79 3.13 41.33
N SER A 556 0.12 3.51 40.44
CA SER A 556 -0.25 3.86 39.06
C SER A 556 -0.81 2.64 38.32
N VAL A 557 -1.44 2.87 37.16
CA VAL A 557 -1.58 1.79 36.17
C VAL A 557 -0.19 1.32 35.70
N TYR A 558 -0.11 0.11 35.14
CA TYR A 558 1.12 -0.34 34.49
C TYR A 558 1.34 0.40 33.16
N THR A 559 2.59 0.51 32.73
CA THR A 559 2.93 0.78 31.33
C THR A 559 2.25 -0.23 30.40
N SER A 560 2.13 0.11 29.12
CA SER A 560 1.82 -0.89 28.09
C SER A 560 2.87 -2.01 28.10
N ASN A 561 2.41 -3.23 27.77
CA ASN A 561 3.30 -4.39 27.68
C ASN A 561 4.29 -4.18 26.53
N THR A 562 5.58 -4.25 26.83
CA THR A 562 6.66 -4.19 25.83
C THR A 562 7.46 -5.49 25.85
N SER A 563 7.92 -5.99 24.70
CA SER A 563 8.60 -7.28 24.62
C SER A 563 9.98 -7.22 23.97
N VAL A 564 10.83 -8.19 24.31
CA VAL A 564 12.17 -8.38 23.76
C VAL A 564 12.48 -9.88 23.68
N THR A 565 13.13 -10.29 22.59
CA THR A 565 13.66 -11.64 22.43
C THR A 565 15.15 -11.62 22.74
N THR A 566 15.59 -12.45 23.68
CA THR A 566 17.02 -12.57 24.01
C THR A 566 17.81 -13.13 22.83
N PRO A 567 19.09 -12.76 22.66
CA PRO A 567 19.89 -13.29 21.56
C PRO A 567 20.08 -14.81 21.69
N PRO A 568 20.23 -15.55 20.57
CA PRO A 568 20.60 -16.95 20.63
C PRO A 568 22.02 -17.15 21.19
N VAL A 569 22.34 -18.39 21.56
CA VAL A 569 23.70 -18.76 21.97
C VAL A 569 24.65 -18.51 20.80
N PRO A 570 25.77 -17.77 20.99
CA PRO A 570 26.76 -17.59 19.94
C PRO A 570 27.29 -18.93 19.40
N SER A 571 27.30 -19.11 18.08
CA SER A 571 27.77 -20.33 17.41
C SER A 571 28.82 -20.04 16.35
N ALA A 572 29.53 -21.08 15.90
CA ALA A 572 30.29 -21.03 14.65
C ALA A 572 29.35 -20.76 13.44
N PRO A 573 29.88 -20.25 12.31
CA PRO A 573 29.08 -19.99 11.12
C PRO A 573 28.54 -21.28 10.48
N THR A 574 27.54 -21.14 9.61
CA THR A 574 27.06 -22.25 8.76
C THR A 574 27.75 -22.24 7.40
N LYS A 575 27.67 -23.37 6.68
CA LYS A 575 28.17 -23.48 5.31
C LYS A 575 27.59 -22.38 4.43
N ALA A 576 28.40 -21.88 3.50
CA ALA A 576 27.91 -21.02 2.43
C ALA A 576 26.92 -21.79 1.55
N ALA A 577 25.92 -21.09 1.01
CA ALA A 577 24.83 -21.66 0.22
C ALA A 577 24.47 -20.76 -0.97
N ASN A 578 23.57 -21.24 -1.83
CA ASN A 578 23.04 -20.51 -2.99
C ASN A 578 24.15 -19.98 -3.93
N PRO A 579 24.98 -20.87 -4.50
CA PRO A 579 26.05 -20.47 -5.39
C PRO A 579 25.51 -19.83 -6.67
N ASN A 580 26.21 -18.79 -7.13
CA ASN A 580 26.10 -18.24 -8.47
C ASN A 580 27.51 -18.18 -9.08
N PRO A 581 27.78 -18.86 -10.22
CA PRO A 581 26.86 -19.73 -10.95
C PRO A 581 26.33 -20.90 -10.13
N ALA A 582 25.13 -21.37 -10.50
CA ALA A 582 24.54 -22.55 -9.87
C ALA A 582 25.46 -23.76 -10.05
N ASN A 583 25.44 -24.67 -9.07
CA ASN A 583 26.24 -25.89 -9.13
C ASN A 583 25.90 -26.72 -10.38
N SER A 584 26.92 -27.25 -11.04
CA SER A 584 26.82 -28.04 -12.28
C SER A 584 26.22 -27.30 -13.48
N PHE A 585 26.27 -25.97 -13.51
CA PHE A 585 25.78 -25.19 -14.66
C PHE A 585 26.75 -25.27 -15.85
N ASN A 586 26.30 -25.77 -17.00
CA ASN A 586 27.19 -26.17 -18.10
C ASN A 586 27.51 -25.07 -19.13
N ASP A 587 26.84 -23.92 -19.06
CA ASP A 587 26.82 -22.93 -20.13
C ASP A 587 27.04 -21.50 -19.61
N VAL A 588 27.99 -21.33 -18.67
CA VAL A 588 28.34 -20.00 -18.14
C VAL A 588 28.99 -19.17 -19.24
N GLN A 589 28.34 -18.08 -19.63
CA GLN A 589 28.95 -17.07 -20.50
C GLN A 589 29.99 -16.26 -19.71
N LEU A 590 31.22 -16.18 -20.24
CA LEU A 590 32.29 -15.37 -19.66
C LEU A 590 32.29 -13.96 -20.26
N THR A 591 32.60 -12.95 -19.44
CA THR A 591 32.77 -11.56 -19.90
C THR A 591 34.25 -11.22 -19.94
N ASN A 592 34.87 -11.21 -21.13
CA ASN A 592 36.31 -10.98 -21.30
C ASN A 592 37.19 -11.90 -20.43
N GLY A 593 36.82 -13.18 -20.32
CA GLY A 593 37.50 -14.16 -19.48
C GLY A 593 37.22 -14.01 -17.98
N ASN A 594 36.27 -13.16 -17.59
CA ASN A 594 35.92 -12.91 -16.19
C ASN A 594 34.55 -13.49 -15.83
N LEU A 595 34.38 -13.83 -14.55
CA LEU A 595 33.13 -14.31 -13.97
C LEU A 595 33.01 -13.85 -12.51
N LEU A 596 31.86 -13.29 -12.12
CA LEU A 596 31.59 -12.91 -10.74
C LEU A 596 30.90 -14.05 -10.01
N LEU A 597 31.57 -14.63 -9.01
CA LEU A 597 30.97 -15.59 -8.09
C LEU A 597 30.13 -14.86 -7.05
N LYS A 598 28.98 -15.43 -6.64
CA LYS A 598 28.18 -14.96 -5.51
C LYS A 598 27.67 -16.13 -4.68
N TRP A 599 27.46 -15.91 -3.38
CA TRP A 599 26.92 -16.91 -2.46
C TRP A 599 26.14 -16.23 -1.34
N THR A 600 25.61 -17.02 -0.41
CA THR A 600 25.00 -16.58 0.85
C THR A 600 25.71 -17.25 2.02
N GLY A 601 25.81 -16.58 3.16
CA GLY A 601 26.37 -17.16 4.39
C GLY A 601 25.64 -16.65 5.64
N SER A 602 25.88 -17.27 6.79
CA SER A 602 25.20 -16.92 8.04
C SER A 602 25.66 -15.55 8.58
N THR A 603 24.76 -14.85 9.25
CA THR A 603 24.98 -13.48 9.76
C THR A 603 26.05 -13.36 10.85
N ASN A 604 26.43 -14.49 11.48
CA ASN A 604 27.52 -14.59 12.44
C ASN A 604 28.89 -14.88 11.79
N THR A 605 28.99 -14.91 10.45
CA THR A 605 30.27 -15.04 9.73
C THR A 605 31.05 -13.73 9.79
N THR A 606 32.37 -13.79 9.96
CA THR A 606 33.25 -12.61 9.87
C THR A 606 34.07 -12.57 8.58
N THR A 607 34.43 -13.73 8.03
CA THR A 607 35.20 -13.84 6.78
C THR A 607 34.79 -15.08 5.97
N TYR A 608 34.99 -15.00 4.66
CA TYR A 608 34.85 -16.10 3.70
C TYR A 608 36.19 -16.37 3.02
N THR A 609 36.65 -17.62 2.99
CA THR A 609 37.81 -18.04 2.19
C THR A 609 37.33 -18.69 0.90
N VAL A 610 37.81 -18.19 -0.24
CA VAL A 610 37.40 -18.59 -1.59
C VAL A 610 38.43 -19.54 -2.18
N TYR A 611 37.98 -20.73 -2.57
CA TYR A 611 38.77 -21.76 -3.24
C TYR A 611 38.32 -21.93 -4.69
N PHE A 612 39.25 -22.10 -5.61
CA PHE A 612 38.97 -22.20 -7.06
C PHE A 612 40.00 -23.10 -7.80
N GLY A 613 39.57 -23.82 -8.83
CA GLY A 613 40.43 -24.66 -9.67
C GLY A 613 39.71 -25.38 -10.81
N THR A 614 40.44 -26.20 -11.57
CA THR A 614 39.90 -27.08 -12.62
C THR A 614 39.85 -28.56 -12.21
N ASP A 615 40.34 -28.88 -11.00
CA ASP A 615 40.28 -30.20 -10.38
C ASP A 615 39.46 -30.09 -9.08
N PRO A 616 38.34 -30.82 -8.94
CA PRO A 616 37.49 -30.75 -7.75
C PRO A 616 38.18 -31.23 -6.46
N GLN A 617 39.24 -32.04 -6.57
CA GLN A 617 39.97 -32.56 -5.41
C GLN A 617 41.10 -31.62 -4.95
N ASN A 618 41.55 -30.70 -5.81
CA ASN A 618 42.72 -29.86 -5.59
C ASN A 618 42.41 -28.38 -5.90
N LEU A 619 41.62 -27.73 -5.04
CA LEU A 619 41.29 -26.31 -5.17
C LEU A 619 42.35 -25.42 -4.50
N ASN A 620 42.70 -24.31 -5.15
CA ASN A 620 43.61 -23.31 -4.59
C ASN A 620 42.83 -22.24 -3.82
N ASN A 621 43.33 -21.82 -2.66
CA ASN A 621 42.83 -20.60 -2.01
C ASN A 621 43.22 -19.40 -2.88
N VAL A 622 42.21 -18.72 -3.42
CA VAL A 622 42.41 -17.55 -4.27
C VAL A 622 42.15 -16.23 -3.55
N ALA A 623 41.39 -16.24 -2.43
CA ALA A 623 41.15 -15.05 -1.62
C ALA A 623 40.58 -15.37 -0.22
N THR A 624 40.71 -14.42 0.70
CA THR A 624 39.87 -14.34 1.90
C THR A 624 39.24 -12.96 1.96
N VAL A 625 37.91 -12.90 2.00
CA VAL A 625 37.12 -11.66 1.96
C VAL A 625 36.37 -11.47 3.28
N PRO A 626 36.18 -10.22 3.74
CA PRO A 626 35.36 -9.95 4.92
C PRO A 626 33.89 -10.30 4.67
N TYR A 627 33.14 -10.51 5.74
CA TYR A 627 31.70 -10.71 5.65
C TYR A 627 31.00 -9.54 4.95
N SER A 628 30.08 -9.90 4.06
CA SER A 628 29.11 -9.02 3.44
C SER A 628 27.78 -9.77 3.39
N ALA A 629 26.67 -9.05 3.50
CA ALA A 629 25.32 -9.63 3.34
C ALA A 629 25.06 -10.13 1.91
N ALA A 630 25.80 -9.62 0.92
CA ALA A 630 25.77 -10.05 -0.47
C ALA A 630 27.20 -10.33 -0.94
N PRO A 631 27.82 -11.43 -0.49
CA PRO A 631 29.22 -11.70 -0.74
C PRO A 631 29.45 -12.13 -2.20
N SER A 632 30.57 -11.67 -2.76
CA SER A 632 30.95 -11.96 -4.13
C SER A 632 32.46 -11.98 -4.32
N TYR A 633 32.91 -12.64 -5.39
CA TYR A 633 34.33 -12.68 -5.75
C TYR A 633 34.51 -12.73 -7.27
N GLN A 634 35.31 -11.81 -7.82
CA GLN A 634 35.56 -11.72 -9.26
C GLN A 634 36.70 -12.66 -9.65
N LEU A 635 36.40 -13.66 -10.47
CA LEU A 635 37.39 -14.47 -11.18
C LEU A 635 37.76 -13.82 -12.51
N GLY A 636 38.99 -14.07 -12.97
CA GLY A 636 39.50 -13.64 -14.27
C GLY A 636 40.39 -14.68 -14.93
N ASN A 637 40.75 -14.43 -16.20
CA ASN A 637 41.57 -15.31 -17.03
C ASN A 637 40.99 -16.73 -17.23
N LEU A 638 39.66 -16.84 -17.32
CA LEU A 638 38.94 -18.08 -17.56
C LEU A 638 38.86 -18.38 -19.07
N ASN A 639 38.92 -19.67 -19.39
CA ASN A 639 38.82 -20.21 -20.75
C ASN A 639 37.40 -20.71 -21.01
N THR A 640 36.94 -20.58 -22.26
CA THR A 640 35.70 -21.21 -22.74
C THR A 640 35.83 -22.74 -22.75
N ALA A 641 34.69 -23.45 -22.82
CA ALA A 641 34.61 -24.91 -22.88
C ALA A 641 35.27 -25.68 -21.70
N THR A 642 35.65 -24.99 -20.62
CA THR A 642 36.42 -25.53 -19.49
C THR A 642 35.53 -25.76 -18.27
N ASN A 643 35.73 -26.88 -17.58
CA ASN A 643 35.08 -27.17 -16.29
C ASN A 643 35.87 -26.52 -15.15
N TYR A 644 35.17 -25.78 -14.29
CA TYR A 644 35.71 -25.11 -13.12
C TYR A 644 34.99 -25.57 -11.85
N TYR A 645 35.72 -25.54 -10.74
CA TYR A 645 35.26 -25.94 -9.42
C TYR A 645 35.63 -24.88 -8.40
N TRP A 646 34.76 -24.65 -7.42
CA TRP A 646 34.95 -23.62 -6.41
C TRP A 646 34.26 -23.98 -5.09
N ARG A 647 34.74 -23.41 -3.99
CA ARG A 647 34.23 -23.66 -2.63
C ARG A 647 34.40 -22.40 -1.77
N ILE A 648 33.49 -22.20 -0.82
CA ILE A 648 33.56 -21.11 0.15
C ILE A 648 33.58 -21.65 1.58
N ASP A 649 34.62 -21.34 2.34
CA ASP A 649 34.71 -21.69 3.77
C ASP A 649 34.36 -20.46 4.62
N SER A 650 33.37 -20.59 5.53
CA SER A 650 32.88 -19.50 6.38
C SER A 650 33.57 -19.56 7.76
N SER A 651 34.00 -18.42 8.32
CA SER A 651 34.64 -18.41 9.65
C SER A 651 34.29 -17.22 10.53
N ASN A 652 34.38 -17.45 11.86
CA ASN A 652 34.35 -16.42 12.91
C ASN A 652 35.28 -16.82 14.08
N ALA A 653 35.32 -16.02 15.14
CA ALA A 653 36.15 -16.28 16.32
C ALA A 653 35.82 -17.59 17.06
N LEU A 654 34.63 -18.17 16.84
CA LEU A 654 34.20 -19.44 17.44
C LEU A 654 34.51 -20.66 16.55
N GLY A 655 34.97 -20.46 15.31
CA GLY A 655 35.43 -21.53 14.43
C GLY A 655 35.16 -21.29 12.94
N SER A 656 35.56 -22.27 12.13
CA SER A 656 35.39 -22.26 10.67
C SER A 656 34.60 -23.50 10.22
N VAL A 657 33.81 -23.36 9.16
CA VAL A 657 33.09 -24.46 8.51
C VAL A 657 33.43 -24.51 7.03
N THR A 658 33.83 -25.69 6.57
CA THR A 658 34.14 -25.95 5.16
C THR A 658 32.87 -26.05 4.33
N GLY A 659 32.80 -25.31 3.21
CA GLY A 659 31.66 -25.31 2.30
C GLY A 659 31.60 -26.53 1.38
N ASP A 660 30.55 -26.60 0.58
CA ASP A 660 30.43 -27.62 -0.47
C ASP A 660 31.21 -27.18 -1.72
N VAL A 661 31.74 -28.16 -2.46
CA VAL A 661 32.40 -27.88 -3.75
C VAL A 661 31.34 -27.77 -4.83
N TRP A 662 31.29 -26.61 -5.48
CA TRP A 662 30.42 -26.31 -6.60
C TRP A 662 31.18 -26.32 -7.91
N SER A 663 30.50 -26.59 -9.01
CA SER A 663 31.08 -26.61 -10.36
C SER A 663 30.31 -25.77 -11.36
N PHE A 664 30.98 -25.34 -12.42
CA PHE A 664 30.36 -24.79 -13.62
C PHE A 664 31.25 -25.07 -14.85
N ARG A 665 30.67 -25.00 -16.05
CA ARG A 665 31.40 -25.07 -17.31
C ARG A 665 31.16 -23.80 -18.11
N ALA A 666 32.24 -23.27 -18.71
CA ALA A 666 32.13 -22.10 -19.57
C ALA A 666 31.57 -22.47 -20.96
N LEU A 667 30.68 -21.63 -21.50
CA LEU A 667 29.98 -21.80 -22.78
C LEU A 667 30.95 -21.94 -23.98
N THR A 668 30.58 -22.74 -24.98
CA THR A 668 31.27 -22.84 -26.29
C THR A 668 30.47 -22.12 -27.39
N PRO A 669 30.96 -20.99 -27.95
CA PRO A 669 30.30 -20.31 -29.08
C PRO A 669 30.22 -21.19 -30.34
N SER A 670 29.02 -21.43 -30.87
CA SER A 670 28.80 -22.27 -32.06
C SER A 670 27.45 -22.01 -32.76
N LEU A 671 27.33 -22.49 -34.00
CA LEU A 671 26.06 -22.66 -34.69
C LEU A 671 25.34 -23.88 -34.09
N VAL A 672 24.17 -23.65 -33.49
CA VAL A 672 23.41 -24.67 -32.75
C VAL A 672 22.17 -25.17 -33.49
N GLY A 673 21.82 -24.57 -34.62
CA GLY A 673 20.79 -25.09 -35.51
C GLY A 673 20.87 -24.46 -36.90
N ASN A 674 20.64 -25.26 -37.94
CA ASN A 674 20.70 -24.86 -39.35
C ASN A 674 19.66 -25.65 -40.17
N TRP A 675 18.49 -25.04 -40.40
CA TRP A 675 17.39 -25.60 -41.17
C TRP A 675 17.26 -24.87 -42.51
N PRO A 676 17.80 -25.43 -43.60
CA PRO A 676 17.76 -24.82 -44.94
C PRO A 676 16.48 -25.14 -45.72
N PHE A 677 15.54 -25.91 -45.13
CA PHE A 677 14.31 -26.37 -45.78
C PHE A 677 14.56 -27.00 -47.17
N SER A 678 15.53 -27.91 -47.23
CA SER A 678 15.96 -28.56 -48.49
C SER A 678 15.05 -29.70 -48.95
N GLU A 679 14.10 -30.09 -48.10
CA GLU A 679 13.10 -31.10 -48.33
C GLU A 679 12.20 -30.75 -49.53
N THR A 680 12.06 -31.67 -50.49
CA THR A 680 11.14 -31.51 -51.61
C THR A 680 9.68 -31.64 -51.16
N PRO A 681 8.69 -31.12 -51.90
CA PRO A 681 7.29 -31.47 -51.68
C PRO A 681 7.10 -33.00 -51.55
N LEU A 682 6.29 -33.44 -50.57
CA LEU A 682 5.99 -34.85 -50.27
C LEU A 682 7.15 -35.70 -49.69
N SER A 683 8.19 -35.08 -49.13
CA SER A 683 9.34 -35.81 -48.55
C SER A 683 9.16 -36.23 -47.07
N GLY A 684 7.94 -36.12 -46.53
CA GLY A 684 7.63 -36.47 -45.14
C GLY A 684 7.73 -35.27 -44.19
N GLU A 685 7.46 -35.51 -42.92
CA GLU A 685 7.29 -34.44 -41.91
C GLU A 685 8.59 -33.78 -41.47
N GLN A 686 9.75 -34.40 -41.68
CA GLN A 686 11.00 -33.92 -41.09
C GLN A 686 11.48 -32.60 -41.74
N ILE A 687 12.02 -31.69 -40.93
CA ILE A 687 12.76 -30.49 -41.35
C ILE A 687 14.19 -30.64 -40.83
N SER A 688 15.16 -30.83 -41.72
CA SER A 688 16.49 -31.29 -41.32
C SER A 688 17.33 -30.16 -40.73
N ASP A 689 17.89 -30.38 -39.53
CA ASP A 689 19.02 -29.61 -39.02
C ASP A 689 20.34 -30.21 -39.56
N LEU A 690 21.16 -29.37 -40.20
CA LEU A 690 22.46 -29.76 -40.74
C LEU A 690 23.63 -29.60 -39.76
N THR A 691 23.38 -29.16 -38.52
CA THR A 691 24.42 -29.14 -37.48
C THR A 691 24.70 -30.52 -36.90
N SER A 692 25.80 -30.66 -36.14
CA SER A 692 26.10 -31.89 -35.40
C SER A 692 25.12 -32.17 -34.26
N TYR A 693 24.26 -31.22 -33.90
CA TYR A 693 23.24 -31.41 -32.86
C TYR A 693 22.01 -32.15 -33.39
N ALA A 694 21.78 -32.13 -34.71
CA ALA A 694 20.66 -32.84 -35.35
C ALA A 694 19.29 -32.50 -34.73
N ASN A 695 19.07 -31.21 -34.45
CA ASN A 695 17.82 -30.67 -33.88
C ASN A 695 16.70 -30.63 -34.94
N HIS A 696 16.39 -31.77 -35.57
CA HIS A 696 15.43 -31.86 -36.66
C HIS A 696 14.05 -31.32 -36.24
N GLY A 697 13.50 -30.40 -37.04
CA GLY A 697 12.13 -29.92 -36.89
C GLY A 697 11.11 -30.90 -37.46
N THR A 698 9.84 -30.60 -37.23
CA THR A 698 8.71 -31.41 -37.67
C THR A 698 7.64 -30.50 -38.27
N LEU A 699 7.23 -30.83 -39.49
CA LEU A 699 6.05 -30.32 -40.18
C LEU A 699 4.85 -31.13 -39.69
N ASN A 700 3.76 -30.45 -39.37
CA ASN A 700 2.54 -31.11 -38.95
C ASN A 700 1.93 -31.92 -40.12
N VAL A 701 1.71 -33.22 -39.88
CA VAL A 701 1.16 -34.23 -40.80
C VAL A 701 -0.03 -33.77 -41.64
N ALA A 702 -0.92 -32.95 -41.05
CA ALA A 702 -2.11 -32.48 -41.73
C ALA A 702 -1.78 -31.55 -42.91
N TYR A 703 -0.55 -31.04 -42.97
CA TYR A 703 -0.07 -30.06 -43.96
C TYR A 703 1.06 -30.60 -44.84
N ASP A 704 1.63 -31.76 -44.50
CA ASP A 704 2.71 -32.42 -45.27
C ASP A 704 2.29 -32.89 -46.67
N ASN A 705 0.98 -32.87 -46.95
CA ASN A 705 0.39 -33.24 -48.24
C ASN A 705 -0.26 -32.06 -49.01
N ALA A 706 -0.14 -30.83 -48.50
CA ALA A 706 -0.59 -29.61 -49.16
C ALA A 706 0.61 -28.82 -49.71
N ASN A 707 0.38 -27.87 -50.62
CA ASN A 707 1.41 -27.06 -51.31
C ASN A 707 2.25 -26.11 -50.40
N VAL A 708 2.56 -26.48 -49.16
CA VAL A 708 3.29 -25.69 -48.16
C VAL A 708 4.77 -25.54 -48.53
N ARG A 709 5.39 -26.54 -49.16
CA ARG A 709 6.77 -26.40 -49.64
C ARG A 709 6.79 -25.68 -51.00
N VAL A 710 7.24 -24.43 -51.00
CA VAL A 710 7.33 -23.58 -52.21
C VAL A 710 8.79 -23.28 -52.56
N LEU A 711 9.05 -22.68 -53.71
CA LEU A 711 10.41 -22.25 -54.06
C LEU A 711 10.93 -21.21 -53.06
N GLY A 712 12.03 -21.55 -52.41
CA GLY A 712 12.68 -20.75 -51.39
C GLY A 712 13.61 -19.68 -51.95
N LYS A 713 14.40 -19.09 -51.06
CA LYS A 713 15.53 -18.22 -51.38
C LYS A 713 16.66 -19.00 -52.05
N GLU A 714 16.91 -20.23 -51.60
CA GLU A 714 17.97 -21.11 -52.15
C GLU A 714 17.47 -22.54 -52.42
N ASN A 715 16.65 -23.09 -51.51
CA ASN A 715 16.05 -24.41 -51.62
C ASN A 715 14.52 -24.32 -51.77
N TYR A 716 13.78 -25.00 -50.91
CA TYR A 716 12.37 -24.77 -50.70
C TYR A 716 12.18 -23.86 -49.49
N ALA A 717 10.98 -23.35 -49.31
CA ALA A 717 10.57 -22.59 -48.16
C ALA A 717 9.22 -23.12 -47.67
N LEU A 718 8.87 -22.78 -46.43
CA LEU A 718 7.53 -23.02 -45.91
C LEU A 718 6.63 -21.82 -46.25
N ASP A 719 5.61 -22.05 -47.09
CA ASP A 719 4.50 -21.13 -47.30
C ASP A 719 3.46 -21.31 -46.20
N LEU A 720 3.35 -20.31 -45.34
CA LEU A 720 2.48 -20.33 -44.17
C LEU A 720 1.10 -19.72 -44.43
N ALA A 721 0.74 -19.43 -45.70
CA ALA A 721 -0.56 -18.85 -46.05
C ALA A 721 -1.75 -19.67 -45.52
N THR A 722 -1.60 -21.00 -45.44
CA THR A 722 -2.62 -21.93 -44.94
C THR A 722 -2.49 -22.24 -43.45
N SER A 723 -1.59 -21.56 -42.72
CA SER A 723 -1.32 -21.84 -41.30
C SER A 723 -2.60 -21.76 -40.46
N PRO A 724 -2.98 -22.82 -39.74
CA PRO A 724 -4.26 -22.86 -39.04
C PRO A 724 -4.24 -21.97 -37.79
N ASN A 725 -5.43 -21.61 -37.29
CA ASN A 725 -5.57 -20.80 -36.08
C ASN A 725 -5.64 -21.65 -34.79
N THR A 726 -5.32 -22.95 -34.84
CA THR A 726 -5.53 -23.88 -33.71
C THR A 726 -4.35 -24.85 -33.48
N PRO A 727 -3.56 -25.25 -34.51
CA PRO A 727 -2.17 -25.67 -34.29
C PRO A 727 -1.13 -24.83 -35.09
N TYR A 728 0.11 -25.29 -35.14
CA TYR A 728 1.20 -24.74 -35.97
C TYR A 728 1.44 -25.62 -37.23
N ILE A 729 2.09 -25.04 -38.24
CA ILE A 729 2.56 -25.80 -39.43
C ILE A 729 3.88 -26.50 -39.15
N ALA A 730 4.84 -25.83 -38.52
CA ALA A 730 6.17 -26.38 -38.24
C ALA A 730 6.64 -26.02 -36.83
N SER A 731 7.24 -26.99 -36.15
CA SER A 731 7.96 -26.78 -34.88
C SER A 731 9.37 -27.35 -34.94
N ILE A 732 10.24 -26.81 -34.11
CA ILE A 732 11.55 -27.36 -33.81
C ILE A 732 11.52 -27.82 -32.35
N PRO A 733 11.69 -29.13 -32.09
CA PRO A 733 11.67 -29.71 -30.76
C PRO A 733 12.60 -28.99 -29.78
N HIS A 734 12.17 -28.84 -28.53
CA HIS A 734 13.04 -28.31 -27.47
C HIS A 734 14.34 -29.13 -27.33
N GLN A 735 15.47 -28.41 -27.35
CA GLN A 735 16.78 -28.89 -26.94
C GLN A 735 17.50 -27.82 -26.10
N ASP A 736 18.44 -28.23 -25.25
CA ASP A 736 19.17 -27.32 -24.34
C ASP A 736 19.96 -26.26 -25.11
N GLN A 737 20.55 -26.62 -26.25
CA GLN A 737 21.41 -25.75 -27.05
C GLN A 737 20.66 -24.58 -27.70
N ILE A 738 19.34 -24.66 -27.80
CA ILE A 738 18.46 -23.59 -28.32
C ILE A 738 17.61 -22.92 -27.23
N LEU A 739 17.86 -23.21 -25.94
CA LEU A 739 17.12 -22.64 -24.80
C LEU A 739 17.43 -21.15 -24.57
N PHE A 740 18.70 -20.76 -24.72
CA PHE A 740 19.24 -19.38 -24.63
C PHE A 740 18.94 -18.56 -23.36
N ASN A 741 18.34 -19.18 -22.33
CA ASN A 741 17.86 -18.57 -21.09
C ASN A 741 18.55 -17.26 -20.65
N THR A 742 19.82 -17.37 -20.24
CA THR A 742 20.63 -16.26 -19.73
C THR A 742 21.77 -15.85 -20.68
N ASN A 743 21.79 -16.42 -21.88
CA ASN A 743 22.95 -16.36 -22.77
C ASN A 743 22.67 -15.43 -23.96
N SER A 744 23.73 -14.84 -24.51
CA SER A 744 23.64 -14.19 -25.82
C SER A 744 23.23 -15.20 -26.89
N PHE A 745 22.46 -14.76 -27.89
CA PHE A 745 22.11 -15.60 -29.03
C PHE A 745 21.81 -14.77 -30.27
N THR A 746 21.86 -15.42 -31.44
CA THR A 746 21.49 -14.83 -32.73
C THR A 746 20.60 -15.80 -33.50
N VAL A 747 19.48 -15.31 -34.04
CA VAL A 747 18.60 -16.07 -34.95
C VAL A 747 18.53 -15.36 -36.28
N SER A 748 18.81 -16.07 -37.37
CA SER A 748 18.83 -15.59 -38.75
C SER A 748 17.84 -16.40 -39.57
N TYR A 749 17.00 -15.75 -40.37
CA TYR A 749 16.07 -16.41 -41.28
C TYR A 749 15.73 -15.50 -42.46
N TRP A 750 15.09 -16.06 -43.47
CA TRP A 750 14.53 -15.33 -44.61
C TRP A 750 13.01 -15.39 -44.58
N MET A 751 12.37 -14.28 -44.94
CA MET A 751 10.91 -14.20 -45.05
C MET A 751 10.48 -13.48 -46.32
N LYS A 752 9.27 -13.79 -46.80
CA LYS A 752 8.67 -13.15 -47.97
C LYS A 752 7.16 -13.04 -47.82
N ALA A 753 6.63 -11.82 -47.90
CA ALA A 753 5.19 -11.57 -47.97
C ALA A 753 4.88 -10.36 -48.87
N PRO A 754 3.77 -10.39 -49.64
CA PRO A 754 3.28 -9.24 -50.38
C PRO A 754 2.65 -8.19 -49.44
N THR A 755 2.62 -6.93 -49.88
CA THR A 755 1.97 -5.82 -49.14
C THR A 755 0.49 -6.08 -48.83
N SER A 756 -0.19 -6.90 -49.64
CA SER A 756 -1.58 -7.30 -49.41
C SER A 756 -1.79 -8.15 -48.15
N MET A 757 -0.73 -8.72 -47.58
CA MET A 757 -0.78 -9.47 -46.32
C MET A 757 -0.52 -8.61 -45.08
N ILE A 758 -0.30 -7.30 -45.23
CA ILE A 758 -0.21 -6.40 -44.08
C ILE A 758 -1.57 -6.39 -43.36
N PRO A 759 -1.63 -6.61 -42.03
CA PRO A 759 -2.89 -6.58 -41.29
C PRO A 759 -3.61 -5.25 -41.48
N SER A 760 -4.91 -5.30 -41.79
CA SER A 760 -5.76 -4.11 -41.96
C SER A 760 -6.01 -3.36 -40.65
N SER A 761 -5.90 -4.05 -39.51
CA SER A 761 -6.00 -3.48 -38.17
C SER A 761 -4.65 -3.46 -37.48
N SER A 762 -4.31 -2.32 -36.87
CA SER A 762 -3.11 -2.16 -36.04
C SER A 762 -3.12 -3.03 -34.78
N ALA A 763 -4.28 -3.53 -34.37
CA ALA A 763 -4.43 -4.41 -33.20
C ALA A 763 -4.15 -5.90 -33.52
N THR A 764 -4.20 -6.29 -34.79
CA THR A 764 -3.99 -7.69 -35.21
C THR A 764 -2.50 -8.04 -35.11
N SER A 765 -2.22 -9.18 -34.48
CA SER A 765 -0.87 -9.73 -34.36
C SER A 765 -0.67 -10.82 -35.42
N LEU A 766 0.55 -10.97 -35.94
CA LEU A 766 0.99 -12.14 -36.71
C LEU A 766 2.36 -12.58 -36.17
N TYR A 767 2.48 -13.79 -35.63
CA TYR A 767 3.72 -14.31 -35.06
C TYR A 767 4.53 -15.03 -36.11
N VAL A 768 5.78 -14.59 -36.30
CA VAL A 768 6.73 -15.16 -37.28
C VAL A 768 7.47 -16.34 -36.67
N LEU A 769 7.92 -16.21 -35.43
CA LEU A 769 8.49 -17.30 -34.64
C LEU A 769 8.34 -17.01 -33.15
N CYS A 770 8.24 -18.06 -32.33
CA CYS A 770 8.16 -17.95 -30.88
C CYS A 770 8.77 -19.18 -30.20
N LYS A 771 9.63 -18.95 -29.20
CA LYS A 771 10.05 -19.97 -28.25
C LYS A 771 9.67 -19.53 -26.84
N GLY A 772 9.00 -20.40 -26.10
CA GLY A 772 8.39 -20.12 -24.80
C GLY A 772 6.93 -19.68 -24.88
N SER A 773 6.41 -19.10 -23.79
CA SER A 773 4.99 -18.80 -23.58
C SER A 773 4.74 -17.33 -23.21
N PHE A 774 3.52 -16.87 -23.50
CA PHE A 774 3.05 -15.54 -23.15
C PHE A 774 2.41 -15.48 -21.78
N THR A 775 1.66 -16.54 -21.43
CA THR A 775 0.91 -16.60 -20.19
C THR A 775 1.52 -17.65 -19.28
N LYS A 776 1.88 -17.22 -18.07
CA LYS A 776 2.15 -18.14 -16.99
C LYS A 776 0.92 -19.02 -16.71
N ASN A 777 1.08 -20.32 -16.85
CA ASN A 777 0.02 -21.29 -16.62
C ASN A 777 0.60 -22.56 -15.99
N THR A 778 0.32 -22.74 -14.70
CA THR A 778 0.80 -23.89 -13.92
C THR A 778 0.26 -25.24 -14.41
N ALA A 779 -0.88 -25.27 -15.09
CA ALA A 779 -1.48 -26.50 -15.59
C ALA A 779 -0.77 -27.01 -16.85
N THR A 780 -0.29 -26.11 -17.71
CA THR A 780 0.44 -26.46 -18.94
C THR A 780 1.96 -26.46 -18.73
N GLY A 781 2.44 -25.97 -17.58
CA GLY A 781 3.86 -25.75 -17.32
C GLY A 781 4.43 -24.46 -17.92
N ALA A 782 3.58 -23.64 -18.55
CA ALA A 782 3.98 -22.35 -19.12
C ALA A 782 4.43 -21.39 -18.02
N THR A 783 5.59 -20.78 -18.22
CA THR A 783 6.24 -19.92 -17.23
C THR A 783 6.05 -18.44 -17.51
N GLY A 784 5.58 -18.05 -18.70
CA GLY A 784 5.51 -16.66 -19.15
C GLY A 784 6.83 -16.15 -19.78
N LYS A 785 7.85 -17.00 -19.87
CA LYS A 785 9.18 -16.67 -20.39
C LYS A 785 9.25 -16.97 -21.88
N ARG A 786 9.81 -16.06 -22.67
CA ARG A 786 9.93 -16.25 -24.13
C ARG A 786 10.93 -15.32 -24.82
N PHE A 787 11.24 -15.69 -26.06
CA PHE A 787 11.55 -14.72 -27.11
C PHE A 787 10.66 -14.94 -28.33
N ASN A 788 10.28 -13.86 -29.01
CA ASN A 788 9.42 -13.94 -30.18
C ASN A 788 9.66 -12.82 -31.18
N VAL A 789 9.27 -13.09 -32.43
CA VAL A 789 9.11 -12.07 -33.47
C VAL A 789 7.65 -11.99 -33.88
N GLU A 790 7.06 -10.80 -33.77
CA GLU A 790 5.68 -10.54 -34.14
C GLU A 790 5.57 -9.35 -35.11
N ILE A 791 4.54 -9.37 -35.95
CA ILE A 791 4.09 -8.24 -36.75
C ILE A 791 2.83 -7.67 -36.10
N LYS A 792 2.88 -6.41 -35.67
CA LYS A 792 1.74 -5.72 -35.03
C LYS A 792 1.88 -4.21 -35.08
N GLY A 793 0.78 -3.51 -35.35
CA GLY A 793 0.75 -2.04 -35.32
C GLY A 793 1.70 -1.38 -36.30
N GLY A 794 1.87 -1.97 -37.49
CA GLY A 794 2.77 -1.43 -38.53
C GLY A 794 4.26 -1.71 -38.32
N GLN A 795 4.62 -2.56 -37.36
CA GLN A 795 6.01 -2.88 -37.01
C GLN A 795 6.27 -4.39 -37.04
N LEU A 796 7.49 -4.78 -37.38
CA LEU A 796 8.10 -6.02 -36.90
C LEU A 796 8.69 -5.76 -35.51
N ARG A 797 8.36 -6.61 -34.55
CA ARG A 797 8.72 -6.47 -33.14
C ARG A 797 9.48 -7.71 -32.71
N TYR A 798 10.65 -7.50 -32.11
CA TYR A 798 11.44 -8.55 -31.47
C TYR A 798 11.39 -8.33 -29.96
N ALA A 799 10.88 -9.31 -29.22
CA ALA A 799 10.71 -9.23 -27.78
C ALA A 799 11.43 -10.36 -27.04
N ILE A 800 11.84 -10.06 -25.81
CA ILE A 800 12.32 -10.99 -24.79
C ILE A 800 11.55 -10.74 -23.48
N ASP A 801 11.20 -11.79 -22.75
CA ASP A 801 10.34 -11.72 -21.57
C ASP A 801 10.77 -12.79 -20.53
N ASP A 802 10.91 -12.39 -19.26
CA ASP A 802 11.28 -13.29 -18.15
C ASP A 802 10.14 -13.55 -17.15
N ASP A 803 8.88 -13.32 -17.55
CA ASP A 803 7.64 -13.36 -16.74
C ASP A 803 7.49 -12.17 -15.77
N VAL A 804 8.50 -11.30 -15.68
CA VAL A 804 8.47 -10.09 -14.84
C VAL A 804 8.70 -8.84 -15.67
N THR A 805 9.70 -8.87 -16.53
CA THR A 805 10.14 -7.76 -17.38
C THR A 805 10.15 -8.18 -18.84
N LYS A 806 9.34 -7.49 -19.65
CA LYS A 806 9.37 -7.59 -21.10
C LYS A 806 10.16 -6.43 -21.71
N LYS A 807 11.09 -6.75 -22.62
CA LYS A 807 11.77 -5.78 -23.49
C LYS A 807 11.43 -6.06 -24.95
N GLU A 808 11.29 -5.00 -25.75
CA GLU A 808 10.90 -5.11 -27.15
C GLU A 808 11.56 -3.99 -27.97
N ILE A 809 12.04 -4.35 -29.17
CA ILE A 809 12.50 -3.39 -30.18
C ILE A 809 11.74 -3.59 -31.48
N THR A 810 11.60 -2.52 -32.26
CA THR A 810 10.72 -2.51 -33.44
C THR A 810 11.39 -1.97 -34.69
N SER A 811 10.99 -2.49 -35.85
CA SER A 811 11.42 -2.03 -37.18
C SER A 811 10.21 -1.88 -38.11
N PRO A 812 10.15 -0.86 -38.99
CA PRO A 812 9.01 -0.62 -39.88
C PRO A 812 8.61 -1.83 -40.74
N ILE A 813 7.32 -2.18 -40.75
CA ILE A 813 6.79 -3.35 -41.48
C ILE A 813 7.06 -3.30 -43.00
N ALA A 814 7.16 -2.09 -43.57
CA ALA A 814 7.42 -1.87 -44.99
C ALA A 814 8.74 -2.50 -45.47
N ASN A 815 9.69 -2.71 -44.55
CA ASN A 815 10.97 -3.35 -44.86
C ASN A 815 10.82 -4.86 -45.12
N TYR A 816 9.72 -5.48 -44.67
CA TYR A 816 9.54 -6.94 -44.66
C TYR A 816 8.45 -7.42 -45.63
N PHE A 817 7.42 -6.60 -45.89
CA PHE A 817 6.31 -6.94 -46.79
C PHE A 817 6.51 -6.36 -48.19
N THR A 818 7.62 -6.74 -48.84
CA THR A 818 8.05 -6.19 -50.13
C THR A 818 7.71 -7.07 -51.33
N ASN A 819 7.13 -8.25 -51.09
CA ASN A 819 7.02 -9.36 -52.03
C ASN A 819 8.37 -9.90 -52.56
N ASN A 820 9.50 -9.46 -51.99
CA ASN A 820 10.84 -10.03 -52.23
C ASN A 820 11.30 -10.79 -50.98
N TRP A 821 12.31 -11.65 -51.14
CA TRP A 821 12.98 -12.29 -50.01
C TRP A 821 13.75 -11.24 -49.20
N VAL A 822 13.48 -11.21 -47.89
CA VAL A 822 14.11 -10.31 -46.92
C VAL A 822 14.84 -11.15 -45.87
N HIS A 823 16.13 -10.87 -45.66
CA HIS A 823 16.93 -11.50 -44.61
C HIS A 823 16.72 -10.76 -43.31
N VAL A 824 16.35 -11.49 -42.25
CA VAL A 824 16.11 -10.93 -40.93
C VAL A 824 17.00 -11.63 -39.91
N VAL A 825 17.70 -10.84 -39.10
CA VAL A 825 18.49 -11.34 -37.98
C VAL A 825 18.06 -10.64 -36.70
N ILE A 826 17.67 -11.41 -35.69
CA ILE A 826 17.45 -10.93 -34.32
C ILE A 826 18.60 -11.39 -33.44
N GLN A 827 18.99 -10.55 -32.48
CA GLN A 827 20.11 -10.84 -31.60
C GLN A 827 19.86 -10.31 -30.19
N ARG A 828 20.19 -11.12 -29.18
CA ARG A 828 20.40 -10.69 -27.79
C ARG A 828 21.89 -10.80 -27.47
N ASP A 829 22.46 -9.71 -26.97
CA ASP A 829 23.87 -9.59 -26.63
C ASP A 829 24.00 -9.14 -25.17
N ILE A 830 24.13 -10.11 -24.27
CA ILE A 830 24.27 -9.89 -22.81
C ILE A 830 25.54 -9.11 -22.50
N THR A 831 26.63 -9.42 -23.19
CA THR A 831 27.93 -8.78 -22.94
C THR A 831 27.89 -7.29 -23.25
N ALA A 832 27.22 -6.89 -24.35
CA ALA A 832 27.04 -5.49 -24.71
C ALA A 832 25.79 -4.84 -24.10
N HIS A 833 24.95 -5.62 -23.42
CA HIS A 833 23.61 -5.24 -22.96
C HIS A 833 22.68 -4.73 -24.07
N LYS A 834 22.65 -5.41 -25.23
CA LYS A 834 21.87 -4.97 -26.41
C LYS A 834 20.92 -6.03 -26.96
N MET A 835 19.80 -5.54 -27.51
CA MET A 835 18.95 -6.26 -28.46
C MET A 835 19.10 -5.63 -29.84
N ARG A 836 19.14 -6.42 -30.92
CA ARG A 836 19.29 -5.89 -32.29
C ARG A 836 18.41 -6.60 -33.31
N ILE A 837 17.95 -5.85 -34.31
CA ILE A 837 17.36 -6.36 -35.55
C ILE A 837 18.25 -5.90 -36.71
N TYR A 838 18.66 -6.82 -37.56
CA TYR A 838 19.28 -6.53 -38.86
C TYR A 838 18.34 -6.96 -39.98
N THR A 839 18.31 -6.16 -41.05
CA THR A 839 17.54 -6.44 -42.26
C THR A 839 18.50 -6.37 -43.45
N ASN A 840 18.53 -7.43 -44.26
CA ASN A 840 19.41 -7.52 -45.43
C ASN A 840 20.88 -7.20 -45.10
N GLY A 841 21.39 -7.77 -44.00
CA GLY A 841 22.76 -7.58 -43.54
C GLY A 841 23.06 -6.24 -42.83
N VAL A 842 22.08 -5.33 -42.72
CA VAL A 842 22.27 -3.98 -42.16
C VAL A 842 21.47 -3.79 -40.87
N LEU A 843 22.05 -3.15 -39.86
CA LEU A 843 21.37 -2.86 -38.59
C LEU A 843 20.13 -1.99 -38.84
N SER A 844 18.97 -2.45 -38.37
CA SER A 844 17.67 -1.79 -38.52
C SER A 844 17.15 -1.20 -37.21
N ALA A 845 17.39 -1.88 -36.09
CA ALA A 845 17.00 -1.41 -34.76
C ALA A 845 17.97 -1.93 -33.69
N GLU A 846 18.19 -1.14 -32.65
CA GLU A 846 18.95 -1.51 -31.45
C GLU A 846 18.21 -1.01 -30.20
N GLY A 847 18.24 -1.77 -29.12
CA GLY A 847 17.74 -1.39 -27.81
C GLY A 847 18.49 -2.06 -26.67
N ASP A 848 18.05 -1.81 -25.45
CA ASP A 848 18.66 -2.28 -24.21
C ASP A 848 17.99 -3.58 -23.72
N GLU A 849 18.81 -4.56 -23.31
CA GLU A 849 18.32 -5.86 -22.79
C GLU A 849 18.31 -5.95 -21.26
N THR A 850 18.87 -4.96 -20.54
CA THR A 850 19.06 -5.06 -19.08
C THR A 850 17.75 -5.20 -18.31
N ALA A 851 17.86 -5.69 -17.08
CA ALA A 851 16.75 -6.05 -16.17
C ALA A 851 15.96 -7.33 -16.54
N VAL A 852 16.21 -7.93 -17.71
CA VAL A 852 15.66 -9.25 -18.07
C VAL A 852 16.64 -10.35 -17.64
N THR A 853 16.26 -11.16 -16.66
CA THR A 853 17.18 -12.09 -15.97
C THR A 853 17.32 -13.45 -16.63
N GLY A 854 16.24 -14.02 -17.19
CA GLY A 854 16.27 -15.33 -17.84
C GLY A 854 14.99 -15.66 -18.59
N ILE A 855 15.10 -15.88 -19.90
CA ILE A 855 13.97 -15.96 -20.84
C ILE A 855 13.65 -17.39 -21.31
N GLY A 856 14.38 -18.37 -20.78
CA GLY A 856 14.36 -19.74 -21.28
C GLY A 856 13.16 -20.52 -20.75
N GLU A 857 12.49 -21.22 -21.66
CA GLU A 857 11.41 -22.16 -21.36
C GLU A 857 11.59 -23.43 -22.20
N ALA A 858 11.35 -24.58 -21.58
CA ALA A 858 11.41 -25.90 -22.19
C ALA A 858 10.16 -26.14 -23.06
N SER A 859 10.07 -25.42 -24.18
CA SER A 859 9.03 -25.58 -25.20
C SER A 859 9.67 -25.68 -26.59
N ASP A 860 8.93 -26.20 -27.55
CA ASP A 860 9.29 -26.14 -28.96
C ASP A 860 9.46 -24.68 -29.43
N LEU A 861 10.32 -24.48 -30.42
CA LEU A 861 10.35 -23.25 -31.21
C LEU A 861 9.30 -23.38 -32.31
N ILE A 862 8.26 -22.57 -32.25
CA ILE A 862 7.18 -22.55 -33.23
C ILE A 862 7.51 -21.58 -34.36
N ILE A 863 7.37 -22.05 -35.60
CA ILE A 863 7.50 -21.24 -36.81
C ILE A 863 6.10 -20.86 -37.30
N GLY A 864 5.88 -19.57 -37.50
CA GLY A 864 4.69 -19.04 -38.14
C GLY A 864 3.44 -18.95 -37.26
N ASN A 865 3.56 -19.09 -35.95
CA ASN A 865 2.44 -18.92 -35.02
C ASN A 865 2.93 -18.60 -33.60
N ILE A 866 1.98 -18.47 -32.66
CA ILE A 866 2.24 -18.29 -31.23
C ILE A 866 2.97 -19.50 -30.62
N GLY A 867 3.61 -19.33 -29.46
CA GLY A 867 4.39 -20.38 -28.79
C GLY A 867 3.60 -21.65 -28.47
N GLU A 868 4.31 -22.79 -28.36
CA GLU A 868 3.74 -24.14 -28.26
C GLU A 868 2.70 -24.26 -27.14
N LEU A 869 3.05 -23.81 -25.94
CA LEU A 869 2.21 -23.97 -24.76
C LEU A 869 0.95 -23.07 -24.78
N GLU A 870 0.90 -22.08 -25.67
CA GLU A 870 -0.32 -21.28 -25.87
C GLU A 870 -1.41 -22.08 -26.59
N PHE A 871 -1.07 -23.11 -27.36
CA PHE A 871 -2.09 -24.01 -27.95
C PHE A 871 -2.75 -24.93 -26.92
N LEU A 872 -2.13 -25.08 -25.75
CA LEU A 872 -2.67 -25.84 -24.62
C LEU A 872 -3.55 -24.96 -23.72
N SER A 873 -3.68 -23.67 -24.03
CA SER A 873 -4.42 -22.66 -23.29
C SER A 873 -5.48 -22.00 -24.18
N THR A 874 -6.62 -21.60 -23.61
CA THR A 874 -7.62 -20.79 -24.31
C THR A 874 -7.44 -19.29 -24.07
N ALA A 875 -6.41 -18.89 -23.30
CA ALA A 875 -6.21 -17.52 -22.85
C ALA A 875 -5.81 -16.56 -23.98
N ASN A 876 -4.98 -17.02 -24.93
CA ASN A 876 -4.55 -16.22 -26.08
C ASN A 876 -4.98 -16.87 -27.38
N ALA A 877 -5.49 -16.04 -28.30
CA ALA A 877 -5.83 -16.50 -29.63
C ALA A 877 -4.56 -16.68 -30.47
N PRO A 878 -4.41 -17.82 -31.18
CA PRO A 878 -3.37 -17.98 -32.18
C PRO A 878 -3.46 -16.93 -33.28
N ALA A 879 -2.29 -16.51 -33.76
CA ALA A 879 -2.15 -15.39 -34.67
C ALA A 879 -1.04 -15.73 -35.69
N PRO A 880 -1.33 -16.62 -36.66
CA PRO A 880 -0.29 -17.14 -37.53
C PRO A 880 0.20 -16.13 -38.57
N TYR A 881 1.52 -16.08 -38.78
CA TYR A 881 2.12 -15.43 -39.95
C TYR A 881 1.78 -16.23 -41.22
N LYS A 882 1.54 -15.50 -42.32
CA LYS A 882 0.97 -16.04 -43.56
C LYS A 882 1.89 -15.95 -44.78
N GLY A 883 3.10 -15.45 -44.61
CA GLY A 883 4.08 -15.39 -45.69
C GLY A 883 4.96 -16.64 -45.76
N ALA A 884 5.94 -16.62 -46.65
CA ALA A 884 6.95 -17.68 -46.74
C ALA A 884 8.09 -17.46 -45.74
N PHE A 885 8.63 -18.57 -45.21
CA PHE A 885 9.73 -18.61 -44.23
C PHE A 885 10.80 -19.62 -44.68
N ASP A 886 12.07 -19.24 -44.57
CA ASP A 886 13.18 -20.02 -45.14
C ASP A 886 14.52 -19.81 -44.39
N GLU A 887 15.49 -20.71 -44.61
CA GLU A 887 16.91 -20.61 -44.23
C GLU A 887 17.17 -20.18 -42.78
N LEU A 888 16.61 -20.93 -41.81
CA LEU A 888 16.71 -20.64 -40.38
C LEU A 888 18.04 -21.12 -39.79
N LYS A 889 18.79 -20.21 -39.14
CA LYS A 889 20.04 -20.48 -38.43
C LYS A 889 19.99 -19.89 -37.02
N MET A 890 20.47 -20.65 -36.03
CA MET A 890 20.53 -20.24 -34.63
C MET A 890 21.95 -20.40 -34.07
N TYR A 891 22.45 -19.37 -33.40
CA TYR A 891 23.77 -19.32 -32.78
C TYR A 891 23.63 -19.05 -31.29
N ASN A 892 24.38 -19.75 -30.44
CA ASN A 892 24.39 -19.54 -28.98
C ASN A 892 25.31 -18.37 -28.55
N TYR A 893 25.56 -17.44 -29.45
CA TYR A 893 26.33 -16.23 -29.20
C TYR A 893 25.84 -15.08 -30.08
N ALA A 894 26.25 -13.87 -29.72
CA ALA A 894 26.00 -12.68 -30.53
C ALA A 894 27.00 -12.62 -31.70
N LEU A 895 26.52 -12.84 -32.93
CA LEU A 895 27.31 -12.61 -34.15
C LEU A 895 27.74 -11.14 -34.27
N SER A 896 28.95 -10.92 -34.76
CA SER A 896 29.43 -9.59 -35.13
C SER A 896 28.68 -9.04 -36.36
N PRO A 897 28.65 -7.70 -36.56
CA PRO A 897 28.07 -7.10 -37.77
C PRO A 897 28.68 -7.65 -39.07
N THR A 898 29.97 -8.00 -39.07
CA THR A 898 30.65 -8.61 -40.21
C THR A 898 30.12 -10.01 -40.52
N GLU A 899 29.94 -10.85 -39.50
CA GLU A 899 29.35 -12.19 -39.66
C GLU A 899 27.90 -12.08 -40.20
N ILE A 900 27.12 -11.12 -39.70
CA ILE A 900 25.74 -10.90 -40.15
C ILE A 900 25.69 -10.42 -41.61
N SER A 901 26.56 -9.48 -42.00
CA SER A 901 26.67 -9.03 -43.39
C SER A 901 27.12 -10.17 -44.33
N ALA A 902 27.99 -11.06 -43.86
CA ALA A 902 28.38 -12.25 -44.60
C ALA A 902 27.20 -13.22 -44.79
N LEU A 903 26.33 -13.40 -43.78
CA LEU A 903 25.12 -14.23 -43.92
C LEU A 903 24.16 -13.71 -45.01
N TYR A 904 24.05 -12.39 -45.19
CA TYR A 904 23.24 -11.79 -46.25
C TYR A 904 23.90 -11.90 -47.64
N SER A 905 25.21 -11.66 -47.69
CA SER A 905 25.97 -11.54 -48.94
C SER A 905 26.40 -12.90 -49.52
N GLN A 906 26.32 -13.97 -48.73
CA GLN A 906 26.51 -15.34 -49.21
C GLN A 906 25.38 -15.70 -50.17
N ALA A 907 25.69 -15.75 -51.48
CA ALA A 907 24.99 -16.67 -52.36
C ALA A 907 25.47 -18.08 -52.00
N VAL A 908 24.63 -18.96 -51.46
CA VAL A 908 24.98 -20.37 -51.33
C VAL A 908 24.96 -20.96 -52.73
N LEU A 909 26.13 -20.91 -53.37
CA LEU A 909 26.44 -21.70 -54.55
C LEU A 909 26.33 -23.17 -54.12
N ARG A 910 25.27 -23.84 -54.57
CA ARG A 910 25.01 -25.27 -54.32
C ARG A 910 26.27 -26.12 -54.47
N ASN A 911 26.48 -27.03 -53.52
CA ASN A 911 27.05 -28.34 -53.81
C ASN A 911 25.89 -29.34 -53.82
N ALA A 912 25.27 -29.60 -54.97
CA ALA A 912 24.41 -30.77 -55.10
C ALA A 912 25.28 -32.02 -55.24
N GLU A 913 24.93 -33.11 -54.55
CA GLU A 913 25.61 -34.41 -54.66
C GLU A 913 25.46 -35.02 -56.07
N PHE A 914 26.49 -35.74 -56.52
CA PHE A 914 26.51 -36.48 -57.80
C PHE A 914 26.49 -38.01 -57.58
N SER A 915 25.92 -38.77 -58.52
CA SER A 915 25.98 -40.26 -58.62
C SER A 915 26.15 -40.69 -60.09
N ILE A 916 26.99 -41.69 -60.40
CA ILE A 916 27.16 -42.25 -61.77
C ILE A 916 26.37 -43.53 -61.98
N SER A 917 25.76 -43.65 -63.17
CA SER A 917 25.54 -44.93 -63.87
C SER A 917 25.94 -44.80 -65.36
N LYS A 918 26.95 -45.58 -65.82
CA LYS A 918 27.47 -45.78 -67.21
C LYS A 918 28.29 -44.66 -67.91
N ASN A 919 29.59 -44.93 -68.07
CA ASN A 919 30.63 -44.53 -69.07
C ASN A 919 30.62 -43.19 -69.83
N VAL A 920 29.71 -42.23 -69.60
CA VAL A 920 29.86 -40.80 -69.98
C VAL A 920 29.15 -39.94 -68.91
N GLY A 921 29.82 -38.91 -68.36
CA GLY A 921 29.22 -38.01 -67.36
C GLY A 921 29.90 -36.64 -67.25
N THR A 922 29.15 -35.63 -66.80
CA THR A 922 29.60 -34.24 -66.57
C THR A 922 29.74 -33.98 -65.06
N VAL A 923 30.87 -33.44 -64.60
CA VAL A 923 31.10 -33.11 -63.18
C VAL A 923 30.45 -31.77 -62.83
N TYR A 924 29.68 -31.71 -61.73
CA TYR A 924 29.07 -30.49 -61.19
C TYR A 924 29.66 -30.09 -59.81
N PRO A 925 29.68 -28.79 -59.45
CA PRO A 925 29.18 -27.69 -60.27
C PRO A 925 30.04 -27.50 -61.53
N ASN A 926 29.38 -27.32 -62.65
CA ASN A 926 30.01 -26.87 -63.89
C ASN A 926 29.54 -25.43 -64.06
N PRO A 927 30.38 -24.42 -63.73
CA PRO A 927 31.82 -24.51 -63.43
C PRO A 927 32.17 -24.85 -61.96
N VAL A 928 33.31 -25.52 -61.72
CA VAL A 928 33.75 -26.00 -60.38
C VAL A 928 34.65 -25.00 -59.64
N LYS A 929 34.25 -24.59 -58.43
CA LYS A 929 34.93 -23.49 -57.71
C LYS A 929 36.18 -23.83 -56.91
N ASP A 930 36.28 -24.97 -56.21
CA ASP A 930 37.51 -25.36 -55.47
C ASP A 930 37.72 -26.88 -55.25
N GLN A 931 36.67 -27.68 -55.29
CA GLN A 931 36.75 -29.13 -55.11
C GLN A 931 35.89 -29.87 -56.13
N ILE A 932 36.26 -31.10 -56.44
CA ILE A 932 35.48 -32.04 -57.26
C ILE A 932 35.10 -33.24 -56.37
N PHE A 933 33.80 -33.47 -56.19
CA PHE A 933 33.26 -34.63 -55.48
C PHE A 933 32.99 -35.78 -56.46
N ILE A 934 33.59 -36.94 -56.21
CA ILE A 934 33.51 -38.13 -57.08
C ILE A 934 32.82 -39.23 -56.29
N LYS A 935 31.55 -39.54 -56.60
CA LYS A 935 30.81 -40.67 -56.00
C LYS A 935 30.77 -41.84 -56.98
N LEU A 936 31.25 -43.00 -56.54
CA LEU A 936 31.24 -44.24 -57.32
C LEU A 936 30.55 -45.33 -56.49
N PRO A 937 29.20 -45.40 -56.52
CA PRO A 937 28.44 -46.27 -55.62
C PRO A 937 28.80 -47.76 -55.73
N GLU A 938 29.20 -48.21 -56.92
CA GLU A 938 29.59 -49.60 -57.18
C GLU A 938 31.08 -49.87 -56.95
N TYR A 939 31.91 -48.84 -56.75
CA TYR A 939 33.35 -48.98 -56.52
C TYR A 939 33.66 -49.18 -55.04
N LYS A 940 33.72 -50.44 -54.61
CA LYS A 940 33.85 -50.83 -53.18
C LYS A 940 35.28 -50.74 -52.62
N ARG A 941 36.23 -50.08 -53.30
CA ARG A 941 37.62 -49.97 -52.83
C ARG A 941 37.81 -48.66 -52.06
N SER A 942 38.76 -48.68 -51.12
CA SER A 942 39.01 -47.54 -50.21
C SER A 942 39.75 -46.38 -50.86
N SER A 943 40.35 -46.54 -52.04
CA SER A 943 41.10 -45.47 -52.72
C SER A 943 41.06 -45.58 -54.25
N LEU A 944 41.20 -44.45 -54.93
CA LEU A 944 41.38 -44.34 -56.39
C LEU A 944 42.39 -43.24 -56.73
N THR A 945 42.82 -43.14 -57.99
CA THR A 945 43.63 -42.02 -58.50
C THR A 945 42.80 -41.14 -59.42
N ALA A 946 42.74 -39.84 -59.13
CA ALA A 946 42.09 -38.85 -59.96
C ALA A 946 43.16 -37.97 -60.64
N THR A 947 43.07 -37.86 -61.97
CA THR A 947 44.01 -37.09 -62.81
C THR A 947 43.24 -36.10 -63.67
N ILE A 948 43.54 -34.81 -63.59
CA ILE A 948 43.01 -33.78 -64.48
C ILE A 948 44.03 -33.51 -65.58
N LEU A 949 43.58 -33.55 -66.82
CA LEU A 949 44.32 -33.29 -68.05
C LEU A 949 43.73 -32.07 -68.76
N ASP A 950 44.54 -31.19 -69.32
CA ASP A 950 44.02 -30.19 -70.26
C ASP A 950 43.68 -30.83 -71.63
N MET A 951 43.08 -30.05 -72.53
CA MET A 951 42.70 -30.54 -73.86
C MET A 951 43.89 -30.93 -74.75
N THR A 952 45.12 -30.58 -74.38
CA THR A 952 46.34 -31.02 -75.08
C THR A 952 46.91 -32.32 -74.50
N GLY A 953 46.34 -32.83 -73.40
CA GLY A 953 46.78 -34.02 -72.69
C GLY A 953 47.81 -33.76 -71.58
N LYS A 954 48.09 -32.50 -71.23
CA LYS A 954 49.00 -32.16 -70.13
C LYS A 954 48.31 -32.36 -68.78
N VAL A 955 48.97 -33.06 -67.86
CA VAL A 955 48.46 -33.29 -66.49
C VAL A 955 48.54 -32.00 -65.67
N ILE A 956 47.42 -31.61 -65.08
CA ILE A 956 47.25 -30.43 -64.21
C ILE A 956 47.22 -30.84 -62.74
N VAL A 957 46.49 -31.91 -62.42
CA VAL A 957 46.41 -32.48 -61.07
C VAL A 957 46.46 -34.01 -61.19
N LYS A 958 47.18 -34.69 -60.31
CA LYS A 958 47.13 -36.15 -60.17
C LYS A 958 47.27 -36.51 -58.71
N GLU A 959 46.20 -37.03 -58.11
CA GLU A 959 46.17 -37.36 -56.68
C GLU A 959 45.52 -38.71 -56.44
N LYS A 960 46.05 -39.44 -55.45
CA LYS A 960 45.41 -40.63 -54.91
C LYS A 960 44.46 -40.20 -53.79
N LEU A 961 43.19 -40.53 -53.95
CA LEU A 961 42.10 -40.15 -53.07
C LEU A 961 41.60 -41.36 -52.31
N ASN A 962 41.34 -41.20 -51.01
CA ASN A 962 40.63 -42.20 -50.24
C ASN A 962 39.13 -41.86 -50.21
N ALA A 963 38.29 -42.87 -50.15
CA ALA A 963 36.86 -42.68 -49.92
C ALA A 963 36.68 -42.10 -48.52
N ASN A 964 35.76 -41.15 -48.36
CA ASN A 964 35.17 -40.92 -47.05
C ASN A 964 34.36 -42.17 -46.65
N GLY A 965 34.00 -42.32 -45.37
CA GLY A 965 33.29 -43.50 -44.85
C GLY A 965 31.97 -43.87 -45.58
N ASN A 966 31.54 -43.07 -46.57
CA ASN A 966 30.32 -43.22 -47.37
C ASN A 966 30.58 -43.46 -48.88
N GLY A 967 31.81 -43.77 -49.30
CA GLY A 967 32.12 -44.12 -50.70
C GLY A 967 32.26 -42.94 -51.68
N ILE A 968 32.54 -41.74 -51.18
CA ILE A 968 32.78 -40.51 -51.97
C ILE A 968 34.26 -40.13 -51.88
N PHE A 969 34.86 -39.74 -53.00
CA PHE A 969 36.25 -39.29 -53.10
C PHE A 969 36.30 -37.79 -53.40
N ASN A 970 37.08 -37.04 -52.64
CA ASN A 970 37.15 -35.58 -52.74
C ASN A 970 38.49 -35.16 -53.35
N LEU A 971 38.47 -34.61 -54.57
CA LEU A 971 39.66 -34.04 -55.20
C LEU A 971 39.71 -32.53 -54.92
N ASN A 972 40.75 -32.07 -54.21
CA ASN A 972 40.96 -30.65 -54.00
C ASN A 972 41.75 -30.05 -55.17
N ILE A 973 41.20 -29.02 -55.80
CA ILE A 973 41.82 -28.32 -56.93
C ILE A 973 42.11 -26.85 -56.63
N ALA A 974 41.95 -26.42 -55.38
CA ALA A 974 42.27 -25.05 -54.95
C ALA A 974 43.74 -24.70 -55.27
N GLY A 975 43.95 -23.54 -55.88
CA GLY A 975 45.30 -23.05 -56.26
C GLY A 975 45.97 -23.74 -57.45
N LYS A 976 45.35 -24.77 -58.05
CA LYS A 976 45.90 -25.54 -59.18
C LYS A 976 45.19 -25.27 -60.52
N LYS A 977 44.49 -24.14 -60.63
CA LYS A 977 43.51 -23.87 -61.71
C LYS A 977 44.00 -22.87 -62.75
N VAL A 978 43.61 -23.13 -64.00
CA VAL A 978 43.54 -22.13 -65.08
C VAL A 978 42.15 -22.24 -65.71
N SER A 979 41.52 -21.15 -66.12
CA SER A 979 40.19 -21.23 -66.75
C SER A 979 40.28 -21.99 -68.08
N GLY A 980 39.42 -22.98 -68.29
CA GLY A 980 39.46 -23.82 -69.49
C GLY A 980 38.67 -25.12 -69.39
N ASN A 981 38.67 -25.88 -70.49
CA ASN A 981 38.12 -27.23 -70.57
C ASN A 981 39.19 -28.26 -70.20
N TYR A 982 38.82 -29.26 -69.39
CA TYR A 982 39.73 -30.32 -68.94
C TYR A 982 39.04 -31.69 -69.01
N ILE A 983 39.85 -32.75 -68.94
CA ILE A 983 39.44 -34.14 -68.80
C ILE A 983 39.87 -34.64 -67.42
N LEU A 984 38.92 -35.04 -66.58
CA LEU A 984 39.16 -35.77 -65.36
C LEU A 984 39.19 -37.28 -65.66
N ASN A 985 40.36 -37.89 -65.58
CA ASN A 985 40.53 -39.34 -65.55
C ASN A 985 40.46 -39.85 -64.10
N VAL A 986 39.64 -40.88 -63.87
CA VAL A 986 39.58 -41.60 -62.59
C VAL A 986 40.00 -43.04 -62.85
N SER A 987 41.07 -43.48 -62.19
CA SER A 987 41.64 -44.81 -62.37
C SER A 987 41.90 -45.53 -61.03
N GLY A 988 41.65 -46.82 -61.01
CA GLY A 988 41.84 -47.73 -59.89
C GLY A 988 41.82 -49.18 -60.35
N GLU A 989 41.96 -50.13 -59.43
CA GLU A 989 41.86 -51.56 -59.76
C GLU A 989 40.47 -51.83 -60.38
N GLU A 990 40.44 -52.34 -61.63
CA GLU A 990 39.22 -52.56 -62.44
C GLU A 990 38.39 -51.29 -62.80
N LEU A 991 38.95 -50.08 -62.64
CA LEU A 991 38.30 -48.83 -63.00
C LEU A 991 39.22 -47.95 -63.84
N ASN A 992 38.76 -47.51 -65.02
CA ASN A 992 39.42 -46.46 -65.79
C ASN A 992 38.37 -45.68 -66.60
N SER A 993 38.12 -44.42 -66.26
CA SER A 993 37.07 -43.61 -66.87
C SER A 993 37.48 -42.15 -67.03
N ASN A 994 37.01 -41.50 -68.09
CA ASN A 994 37.30 -40.11 -68.42
C ASN A 994 36.01 -39.27 -68.40
N PHE A 995 36.07 -38.09 -67.79
CA PHE A 995 34.96 -37.16 -67.63
C PHE A 995 35.36 -35.76 -68.10
N LYS A 996 34.46 -35.04 -68.80
CA LYS A 996 34.73 -33.65 -69.20
C LYS A 996 34.35 -32.70 -68.06
N ILE A 997 35.23 -31.75 -67.75
CA ILE A 997 35.01 -30.71 -66.73
C ILE A 997 35.34 -29.32 -67.30
N ILE A 998 34.65 -28.28 -66.84
CA ILE A 998 34.98 -26.88 -67.16
C ILE A 998 35.33 -26.17 -65.86
N VAL A 999 36.49 -25.52 -65.84
CA VAL A 999 36.94 -24.68 -64.74
C VAL A 999 36.83 -23.23 -65.21
N GLN A 1000 36.05 -22.40 -64.52
CA GLN A 1000 35.98 -20.95 -64.78
C GLN A 1000 36.83 -20.19 -63.80
#